data_AF-A0AAU0MZ66-F1
#
_entry.id   AF-A0AAU0MZ66-F1
#
_cell.length_a   1.000
_cell.length_b   1.000
_cell.length_c   1.000
_cell.angle_alpha   90.00
_cell.angle_beta   90.00
_cell.angle_gamma   90.00
#
_symmetry.space_group_name_H-M   'P 1'
#
loop_
_entity.id
_entity.type
_entity.pdbx_description
1 polymer ?
#
loop_
_entity_poly.entity_id
_entity_poly.type
_entity_poly.pdbx_seq_one_letter_code
_entity_poly.pdbx_strand_id
1 'polypeptide(L)'
;MKLLKESVKSTAVTLLCLLGLNITPGLAAPYSTPDYYLCNNRIGGEWNFGRVPSACDVDPWGDPVYVTTNFIPVVFDDNVTRTTERQRYMQEVHAMLRDSVEYYLLARNPSASSAEISAWQRANFAKAHQETYWTHYRDATDGNIKMVRGDYGHGHGMVQIDDRWHFPKLEEGKGWHIFENIIYGMELFYDAWEDAASASCVGGATDWRNRARSAYSVYNGGASKICRWTNPNDTWAQNDIGFADKYDSQTWLNYISDVDHETTLDVPCFMEGNPGCTAVEPVDAEDPSNWPGRQINLASGEACRFESNGFECVADAVDMLCLNIQYGEPTGGSLSPSASATASYGKNVHEKHACYAGAVNGLSTVGQSITSGIAITMRATPGGSSLGFASQAGKVYQVLDYVVNDTSAQYRYYLISENGQLGYIYAGDASDYGSWTSSASHSALSEVTIPQAGDQIQIVATSGINLRDVPDGNLMGVVPVDELLAVISVVVQGTDNDVYYEVNYGGNIGFIYGGKVLNGMTLQDWAVYTVVPAVPAYPGSGDVIQVVNGSGINLRDAPGGSLLVTVPSGSTLYVFSTTVQGTDDFVYYEVTYDGQHGYIYGGQLAGTSTLDNWAVLSTVKVAQVGDQVELVSGINQRATPGGTLVQLIPAGAVLNVLSTVVQGDDNFVYYEVSYNGSSGFIYSGYLTPASTLASWTEIIE
;
A
#
# COMPACT_ATOMS: atom_id res chain seq x y z
N MET A 1 70.23 -42.96 41.66
CA MET A 1 71.70 -42.96 41.49
C MET A 1 72.01 -43.21 40.01
N LYS A 2 72.42 -42.14 39.29
CA LYS A 2 73.11 -42.09 37.97
C LYS A 2 72.43 -42.82 36.78
N LEU A 3 72.42 -42.36 35.52
CA LEU A 3 72.92 -41.19 34.76
C LEU A 3 72.29 -41.31 33.35
N LEU A 4 71.97 -40.17 32.70
CA LEU A 4 72.12 -39.81 31.27
C LEU A 4 71.76 -40.87 30.18
N LYS A 5 71.06 -40.56 29.07
CA LYS A 5 71.31 -39.45 28.12
C LYS A 5 70.22 -39.44 27.00
N GLU A 6 69.89 -38.22 26.52
CA GLU A 6 69.46 -37.79 25.17
C GLU A 6 68.33 -38.53 24.40
N SER A 7 67.28 -37.79 23.97
CA SER A 7 67.16 -37.28 22.59
C SER A 7 65.73 -36.80 22.22
N VAL A 8 65.70 -35.67 21.48
CA VAL A 8 64.63 -35.01 20.71
C VAL A 8 63.30 -34.60 21.39
N LYS A 9 63.20 -33.28 21.65
CA LYS A 9 61.94 -32.53 21.76
C LYS A 9 61.42 -32.19 20.36
N SER A 10 60.15 -32.50 20.10
CA SER A 10 59.36 -31.82 19.05
C SER A 10 58.27 -31.03 19.76
N THR A 11 58.38 -29.71 19.75
CA THR A 11 57.37 -28.77 20.23
C THR A 11 56.84 -28.05 19.01
N ALA A 12 55.61 -28.39 18.62
CA ALA A 12 54.86 -27.67 17.61
C ALA A 12 54.52 -26.27 18.15
N VAL A 13 55.19 -25.26 17.60
CA VAL A 13 54.82 -23.86 17.74
C VAL A 13 53.82 -23.56 16.62
N THR A 14 52.55 -23.36 16.99
CA THR A 14 51.51 -22.85 16.11
C THR A 14 51.78 -21.37 15.86
N LEU A 15 52.35 -21.07 14.69
CA LEU A 15 52.54 -19.72 14.19
C LEU A 15 51.19 -19.22 13.63
N LEU A 16 50.57 -18.28 14.34
CA LEU A 16 49.38 -17.57 13.91
C LEU A 16 49.79 -16.56 12.82
N CYS A 17 49.72 -16.95 11.55
CA CYS A 17 49.84 -16.02 10.43
C CYS A 17 48.56 -15.19 10.33
N LEU A 18 48.59 -13.97 10.87
CA LEU A 18 47.70 -12.89 10.43
C LEU A 18 48.06 -12.54 8.98
N LEU A 19 47.35 -13.14 8.02
CA LEU A 19 47.23 -12.58 6.68
C LEU A 19 46.21 -11.43 6.75
N GLY A 20 46.72 -10.22 6.94
CA GLY A 20 45.98 -9.00 6.67
C GLY A 20 45.68 -8.93 5.17
N LEU A 21 44.50 -9.41 4.77
CA LEU A 21 43.87 -9.06 3.51
C LEU A 21 43.51 -7.57 3.58
N ASN A 22 44.45 -6.72 3.20
CA ASN A 22 44.13 -5.38 2.73
C ASN A 22 43.34 -5.54 1.44
N ILE A 23 42.02 -5.64 1.57
CA ILE A 23 41.11 -5.43 0.45
C ILE A 23 41.15 -3.92 0.18
N THR A 24 42.11 -3.48 -0.63
CA THR A 24 41.94 -2.22 -1.35
C THR A 24 40.69 -2.40 -2.21
N PRO A 25 39.62 -1.61 -2.05
CA PRO A 25 38.54 -1.63 -3.03
C PRO A 25 39.20 -1.31 -4.37
N GLY A 26 39.15 -2.27 -5.29
CA GLY A 26 39.59 -2.03 -6.66
C GLY A 26 38.71 -0.91 -7.18
N LEU A 27 39.26 0.30 -7.29
CA LEU A 27 38.68 1.35 -8.11
C LEU A 27 38.58 0.74 -9.50
N ALA A 28 37.35 0.42 -9.90
CA ALA A 28 37.04 0.03 -11.27
C ALA A 28 37.71 1.04 -12.20
N ALA A 29 38.39 0.55 -13.24
CA ALA A 29 39.08 1.43 -14.18
C ALA A 29 38.06 2.46 -14.71
N PRO A 30 38.47 3.73 -14.96
CA PRO A 30 37.57 4.80 -15.38
C PRO A 30 36.87 4.58 -16.74
N TYR A 31 36.95 3.37 -17.32
CA TYR A 31 36.40 2.95 -18.61
C TYR A 31 35.62 1.63 -18.52
N SER A 32 35.24 1.18 -17.32
CA SER A 32 34.56 -0.12 -17.11
C SER A 32 33.09 0.01 -16.72
N THR A 33 32.34 0.87 -17.41
CA THR A 33 30.87 0.81 -17.38
C THR A 33 30.38 0.11 -18.65
N PRO A 34 29.28 -0.67 -18.59
CA PRO A 34 28.73 -1.35 -19.77
C PRO A 34 28.47 -0.39 -20.95
N ASP A 35 28.06 0.83 -20.64
CA ASP A 35 27.67 1.86 -21.61
C ASP A 35 28.83 2.63 -22.24
N TYR A 36 30.03 2.56 -21.65
CA TYR A 36 31.19 3.31 -22.14
C TYR A 36 31.50 3.00 -23.62
N TYR A 37 31.31 1.75 -24.04
CA TYR A 37 31.61 1.28 -25.40
C TYR A 37 30.48 1.52 -26.40
N LEU A 38 29.28 1.91 -25.94
CA LEU A 38 28.06 1.99 -26.74
C LEU A 38 27.92 3.31 -27.53
N CYS A 39 29.03 3.96 -27.90
CA CYS A 39 29.01 5.21 -28.65
C CYS A 39 29.26 4.98 -30.15
N ASN A 40 28.23 4.51 -30.85
CA ASN A 40 28.29 4.32 -32.31
C ASN A 40 28.26 5.67 -33.04
N ASN A 41 28.98 5.72 -34.17
CA ASN A 41 29.06 6.88 -35.09
C ASN A 41 29.23 8.22 -34.36
N ARG A 42 30.19 8.28 -33.43
CA ARG A 42 30.46 9.47 -32.62
C ARG A 42 30.74 10.68 -33.51
N ILE A 43 30.07 11.79 -33.20
CA ILE A 43 30.29 13.07 -33.86
C ILE A 43 30.91 14.10 -32.92
N GLY A 44 31.67 15.02 -33.50
CA GLY A 44 32.27 16.16 -32.80
C GLY A 44 31.29 17.34 -32.63
N GLY A 45 31.74 18.39 -31.94
CA GLY A 45 30.98 19.63 -31.74
C GLY A 45 31.85 20.75 -31.17
N GLU A 46 31.22 21.73 -30.52
CA GLU A 46 31.88 22.84 -29.84
C GLU A 46 31.38 22.94 -28.40
N TRP A 47 31.85 23.86 -27.57
CA TRP A 47 31.21 24.12 -26.27
C TRP A 47 30.28 25.33 -26.44
N ASN A 48 29.11 25.11 -27.03
CA ASN A 48 28.10 26.14 -27.27
C ASN A 48 26.69 25.54 -27.26
N PHE A 49 25.69 26.40 -27.12
CA PHE A 49 24.30 26.00 -26.97
C PHE A 49 23.81 25.11 -28.11
N GLY A 50 23.20 23.99 -27.73
CA GLY A 50 22.66 22.96 -28.63
C GLY A 50 23.70 22.09 -29.32
N ARG A 51 25.00 22.26 -29.03
CA ARG A 51 26.05 21.49 -29.69
C ARG A 51 27.29 21.34 -28.83
N VAL A 52 27.37 20.28 -28.02
CA VAL A 52 28.57 19.89 -27.25
C VAL A 52 29.55 19.01 -28.04
N PRO A 53 30.82 18.84 -27.59
CA PRO A 53 31.85 18.19 -28.39
C PRO A 53 31.65 16.70 -28.69
N SER A 54 30.69 16.03 -28.07
CA SER A 54 30.53 14.58 -28.17
C SER A 54 29.06 14.19 -28.12
N ALA A 55 28.61 13.55 -29.19
CA ALA A 55 27.30 12.90 -29.28
C ALA A 55 27.44 11.60 -30.07
N CYS A 56 26.60 10.62 -29.78
CA CYS A 56 26.61 9.28 -30.37
C CYS A 56 25.19 8.94 -30.83
N ASP A 57 25.01 7.92 -31.67
CA ASP A 57 23.68 7.44 -32.04
C ASP A 57 22.80 7.24 -30.79
N VAL A 58 21.52 7.66 -30.86
CA VAL A 58 20.55 7.42 -29.77
C VAL A 58 20.36 5.91 -29.53
N ASP A 59 20.38 5.12 -30.61
CA ASP A 59 20.50 3.66 -30.59
C ASP A 59 21.94 3.32 -30.14
N PRO A 60 22.14 2.75 -28.94
CA PRO A 60 21.36 1.64 -28.37
C PRO A 60 20.48 1.92 -27.15
N TRP A 61 20.39 3.17 -26.68
CA TRP A 61 19.64 3.47 -25.45
C TRP A 61 18.16 3.72 -25.70
N GLY A 62 17.83 4.32 -26.84
CA GLY A 62 16.48 4.76 -27.18
C GLY A 62 16.12 4.56 -28.64
N ASP A 63 14.90 4.96 -28.98
CA ASP A 63 14.38 4.87 -30.35
C ASP A 63 14.53 6.21 -31.10
N PRO A 64 15.38 6.30 -32.14
CA PRO A 64 15.50 7.49 -32.98
C PRO A 64 14.17 7.93 -33.62
N VAL A 65 13.28 7.00 -33.94
CA VAL A 65 11.95 7.30 -34.52
C VAL A 65 11.08 7.99 -33.50
N TYR A 66 11.09 7.52 -32.25
CA TYR A 66 10.40 8.19 -31.16
C TYR A 66 10.91 9.62 -30.95
N VAL A 67 12.24 9.82 -30.93
CA VAL A 67 12.84 11.16 -30.78
C VAL A 67 12.42 12.09 -31.92
N THR A 68 12.44 11.61 -33.16
CA THR A 68 12.01 12.41 -34.32
C THR A 68 10.51 12.63 -34.36
N THR A 69 9.70 11.74 -33.80
CA THR A 69 8.25 11.95 -33.77
C THR A 69 7.85 12.95 -32.69
N ASN A 70 8.49 12.89 -31.53
CA ASN A 70 8.01 13.57 -30.32
C ASN A 70 8.87 14.76 -29.90
N PHE A 71 10.14 14.81 -30.30
CA PHE A 71 11.11 15.78 -29.78
C PHE A 71 11.82 16.61 -30.86
N ILE A 72 11.37 16.57 -32.13
CA ILE A 72 11.92 17.42 -33.21
C ILE A 72 12.16 18.87 -32.76
N PRO A 73 11.22 19.55 -32.06
CA PRO A 73 11.42 20.94 -31.66
C PRO A 73 12.67 21.16 -30.79
N VAL A 74 13.09 20.14 -30.02
CA VAL A 74 14.25 20.16 -29.11
C VAL A 74 15.42 19.30 -29.59
N VAL A 75 15.45 18.95 -30.88
CA VAL A 75 16.61 18.35 -31.56
C VAL A 75 17.37 19.45 -32.30
N PHE A 76 18.69 19.55 -32.12
CA PHE A 76 19.51 20.53 -32.83
C PHE A 76 19.90 20.02 -34.22
N ASP A 77 19.53 20.73 -35.28
CA ASP A 77 19.78 20.34 -36.68
C ASP A 77 21.14 20.84 -37.19
N ASP A 78 22.11 19.93 -37.32
CA ASP A 78 23.44 20.25 -37.85
C ASP A 78 23.44 20.59 -39.35
N ASN A 79 22.35 20.36 -40.08
CA ASN A 79 22.22 20.69 -41.50
C ASN A 79 21.79 22.15 -41.74
N VAL A 80 21.35 22.86 -40.70
CA VAL A 80 20.97 24.27 -40.76
C VAL A 80 22.14 25.17 -40.36
N THR A 81 22.13 26.43 -40.83
CA THR A 81 23.16 27.40 -40.42
C THR A 81 23.12 27.61 -38.90
N ARG A 82 24.26 27.36 -38.24
CA ARG A 82 24.39 27.33 -36.77
C ARG A 82 23.78 28.50 -36.02
N THR A 83 23.88 29.72 -36.55
CA THR A 83 23.34 30.90 -35.87
C THR A 83 21.81 30.86 -35.83
N THR A 84 21.19 30.60 -36.98
CA THR A 84 19.74 30.46 -37.11
C THR A 84 19.23 29.29 -36.29
N GLU A 85 19.91 28.14 -36.41
CA GLU A 85 19.50 26.94 -35.69
C GLU A 85 19.59 27.10 -34.18
N ARG A 86 20.66 27.71 -33.68
CA ARG A 86 20.81 27.96 -32.25
C ARG A 86 19.72 28.85 -31.69
N GLN A 87 19.28 29.86 -32.45
CA GLN A 87 18.17 30.70 -32.02
C GLN A 87 16.86 29.89 -31.92
N ARG A 88 16.52 29.12 -32.96
CA ARG A 88 15.34 28.24 -32.97
C ARG A 88 15.38 27.24 -31.80
N TYR A 89 16.50 26.52 -31.68
CA TYR A 89 16.72 25.51 -30.66
C TYR A 89 16.62 26.08 -29.25
N MET A 90 17.31 27.20 -28.99
CA MET A 90 17.32 27.79 -27.65
C MET A 90 15.98 28.40 -27.27
N GLN A 91 15.25 28.95 -28.23
CA GLN A 91 13.90 29.46 -28.01
C GLN A 91 12.98 28.34 -27.48
N GLU A 92 13.04 27.18 -28.12
CA GLU A 92 12.20 26.04 -27.76
C GLU A 92 12.67 25.33 -26.48
N VAL A 93 13.97 25.02 -26.37
CA VAL A 93 14.53 24.34 -25.20
C VAL A 93 14.42 25.21 -23.94
N HIS A 94 14.50 26.54 -24.07
CA HIS A 94 14.23 27.44 -22.96
C HIS A 94 12.79 27.27 -22.44
N ALA A 95 11.80 27.34 -23.32
CA ALA A 95 10.40 27.21 -22.95
C ALA A 95 10.11 25.85 -22.32
N MET A 96 10.54 24.75 -22.97
CA MET A 96 10.42 23.40 -22.43
C MET A 96 11.05 23.30 -21.04
N LEU A 97 12.30 23.73 -20.87
CA LEU A 97 12.99 23.61 -19.59
C LEU A 97 12.39 24.52 -18.51
N ARG A 98 11.92 25.73 -18.85
CA ARG A 98 11.23 26.65 -17.94
C ARG A 98 10.00 25.98 -17.35
N ASP A 99 9.16 25.43 -18.22
CA ASP A 99 7.88 24.84 -17.85
C ASP A 99 8.10 23.51 -17.11
N SER A 100 9.04 22.67 -17.55
CA SER A 100 9.37 21.41 -16.86
C SER A 100 9.90 21.64 -15.44
N VAL A 101 10.77 22.64 -15.26
CA VAL A 101 11.40 22.93 -13.98
C VAL A 101 10.40 23.52 -12.98
N GLU A 102 9.48 24.37 -13.46
CA GLU A 102 8.37 24.89 -12.66
C GLU A 102 7.37 23.81 -12.27
N TYR A 103 6.90 23.02 -13.25
CA TYR A 103 5.99 21.92 -13.02
C TYR A 103 6.55 20.96 -11.96
N TYR A 104 7.82 20.56 -12.09
CA TYR A 104 8.48 19.69 -11.14
C TYR A 104 8.51 20.26 -9.72
N LEU A 105 8.86 21.54 -9.56
CA LEU A 105 8.92 22.16 -8.24
C LEU A 105 7.53 22.25 -7.60
N LEU A 106 6.51 22.65 -8.36
CA LEU A 106 5.16 22.78 -7.85
C LEU A 106 4.55 21.43 -7.47
N ALA A 107 4.89 20.35 -8.19
CA ALA A 107 4.50 19.00 -7.80
C ALA A 107 5.12 18.57 -6.46
N ARG A 108 6.37 18.98 -6.18
CA ARG A 108 7.09 18.64 -4.93
C ARG A 108 6.79 19.59 -3.76
N ASN A 109 6.56 20.86 -4.06
CA ASN A 109 6.26 21.92 -3.12
C ASN A 109 5.19 22.86 -3.72
N PRO A 110 3.89 22.52 -3.57
CA PRO A 110 2.80 23.34 -4.09
C PRO A 110 2.74 24.75 -3.48
N SER A 111 3.43 24.98 -2.36
CA SER A 111 3.49 26.27 -1.65
C SER A 111 4.70 27.13 -2.06
N ALA A 112 5.51 26.69 -3.02
CA ALA A 112 6.68 27.41 -3.47
C ALA A 112 6.33 28.83 -3.90
N SER A 113 7.07 29.81 -3.37
CA SER A 113 6.87 31.22 -3.73
C SER A 113 7.32 31.49 -5.17
N SER A 114 6.79 32.52 -5.82
CA SER A 114 7.24 32.95 -7.15
C SER A 114 8.76 33.26 -7.20
N ALA A 115 9.31 33.77 -6.10
CA ALA A 115 10.74 34.02 -5.97
C ALA A 115 11.57 32.72 -5.93
N GLU A 116 11.04 31.68 -5.27
CA GLU A 116 11.67 30.35 -5.22
C GLU A 116 11.59 29.67 -6.59
N ILE A 117 10.43 29.70 -7.26
CA ILE A 117 10.25 29.18 -8.62
C ILE A 117 11.27 29.81 -9.58
N SER A 118 11.38 31.15 -9.57
CA SER A 118 12.34 31.88 -10.40
C SER A 118 13.80 31.50 -10.09
N ALA A 119 14.12 31.31 -8.81
CA ALA A 119 15.45 30.91 -8.37
C ALA A 119 15.80 29.47 -8.76
N TRP A 120 14.82 28.56 -8.66
CA TRP A 120 14.91 27.17 -9.03
C TRP A 120 15.06 26.97 -10.55
N GLN A 121 14.28 27.70 -11.35
CA GLN A 121 14.46 27.80 -12.80
C GLN A 121 15.88 28.24 -13.15
N ARG A 122 16.34 29.36 -12.57
CA ARG A 122 17.69 29.87 -12.82
C ARG A 122 18.78 28.87 -12.42
N ALA A 123 18.60 28.14 -11.31
CA ALA A 123 19.53 27.12 -10.86
C ALA A 123 19.64 25.96 -11.86
N ASN A 124 18.50 25.45 -12.33
CA ASN A 124 18.48 24.35 -13.31
C ASN A 124 18.97 24.79 -14.70
N PHE A 125 18.70 26.03 -15.10
CA PHE A 125 19.27 26.63 -16.32
C PHE A 125 20.80 26.72 -16.26
N ALA A 126 21.33 27.18 -15.13
CA ALA A 126 22.77 27.21 -14.89
C ALA A 126 23.37 25.80 -14.87
N LYS A 127 22.66 24.82 -14.29
CA LYS A 127 23.06 23.40 -14.27
C LYS A 127 23.15 22.84 -15.69
N ALA A 128 22.07 22.94 -16.47
CA ALA A 128 22.08 22.48 -17.86
C ALA A 128 23.16 23.18 -18.69
N HIS A 129 23.44 24.47 -18.44
CA HIS A 129 24.50 25.20 -19.14
C HIS A 129 25.88 24.68 -18.71
N GLN A 130 26.09 24.46 -17.42
CA GLN A 130 27.32 23.93 -16.86
C GLN A 130 27.63 22.52 -17.38
N GLU A 131 26.63 21.65 -17.46
CA GLU A 131 26.81 20.25 -17.83
C GLU A 131 26.91 20.05 -19.34
N THR A 132 26.07 20.71 -20.16
CA THR A 132 26.00 20.44 -21.61
C THR A 132 25.69 21.62 -22.51
N TYR A 133 25.74 22.86 -22.02
CA TYR A 133 25.22 23.98 -22.82
C TYR A 133 23.82 23.68 -23.40
N TRP A 134 22.96 23.05 -22.58
CA TRP A 134 21.58 22.70 -22.91
C TRP A 134 21.44 21.77 -24.11
N THR A 135 22.44 20.92 -24.36
CA THR A 135 22.40 20.02 -25.51
C THR A 135 21.93 18.64 -25.08
N HIS A 136 20.90 18.11 -25.75
CA HIS A 136 20.43 16.74 -25.54
C HIS A 136 20.52 15.90 -26.81
N TYR A 137 19.76 16.27 -27.85
CA TYR A 137 19.77 15.60 -29.15
C TYR A 137 20.35 16.45 -30.27
N ARG A 138 20.88 15.79 -31.30
CA ARG A 138 21.33 16.40 -32.55
C ARG A 138 20.87 15.58 -33.74
N ASP A 139 20.28 16.22 -34.74
CA ASP A 139 20.13 15.64 -36.07
C ASP A 139 21.44 15.91 -36.82
N ALA A 140 22.25 14.86 -36.96
CA ALA A 140 23.60 14.99 -37.44
C ALA A 140 23.68 14.99 -38.96
N THR A 141 24.76 15.54 -39.50
CA THR A 141 24.99 15.56 -40.96
C THR A 141 25.18 14.17 -41.59
N ASP A 142 25.32 13.12 -40.79
CA ASP A 142 25.35 11.72 -41.24
C ASP A 142 23.95 11.09 -41.35
N GLY A 143 22.90 11.84 -41.03
CA GLY A 143 21.49 11.43 -41.12
C GLY A 143 20.99 10.63 -39.92
N ASN A 144 21.79 10.46 -38.88
CA ASN A 144 21.38 9.76 -37.67
C ASN A 144 21.10 10.74 -36.52
N ILE A 145 20.08 10.44 -35.74
CA ILE A 145 19.81 11.16 -34.50
C ILE A 145 20.82 10.76 -33.44
N LYS A 146 21.44 11.76 -32.83
CA LYS A 146 22.46 11.58 -31.81
C LYS A 146 21.97 12.08 -30.45
N MET A 147 22.37 11.39 -29.40
CA MET A 147 22.30 11.84 -28.02
C MET A 147 23.67 12.28 -27.54
N VAL A 148 23.72 13.33 -26.74
CA VAL A 148 24.94 13.79 -26.07
C VAL A 148 25.53 12.74 -25.16
N ARG A 149 26.86 12.55 -25.27
CA ARG A 149 27.68 11.81 -24.32
C ARG A 149 28.84 12.68 -23.86
N GLY A 150 28.90 13.04 -22.58
CA GLY A 150 30.00 13.82 -22.00
C GLY A 150 30.82 13.02 -21.00
N ASP A 151 31.70 13.71 -20.25
CA ASP A 151 32.71 13.15 -19.34
C ASP A 151 33.42 11.88 -19.86
N TYR A 152 34.14 12.03 -20.97
CA TYR A 152 34.83 10.95 -21.68
C TYR A 152 33.93 9.82 -22.20
N GLY A 153 32.62 10.01 -22.19
CA GLY A 153 31.63 9.03 -22.61
C GLY A 153 30.76 8.52 -21.46
N HIS A 154 30.87 9.01 -20.23
CA HIS A 154 30.08 8.53 -19.10
C HIS A 154 28.80 9.32 -18.81
N GLY A 155 28.74 10.60 -19.19
CA GLY A 155 27.57 11.43 -18.92
C GLY A 155 26.55 11.36 -20.04
N HIS A 156 25.28 11.10 -19.69
CA HIS A 156 24.19 10.96 -20.65
C HIS A 156 23.26 12.18 -20.65
N GLY A 157 22.96 12.70 -21.84
CA GLY A 157 21.94 13.73 -22.03
C GLY A 157 22.30 15.10 -21.44
N MET A 158 21.29 15.96 -21.34
CA MET A 158 21.38 17.40 -21.05
C MET A 158 21.95 17.71 -19.68
N VAL A 159 21.64 16.90 -18.68
CA VAL A 159 22.11 17.12 -17.30
C VAL A 159 23.26 16.19 -16.92
N GLN A 160 23.82 15.45 -17.89
CA GLN A 160 24.99 14.56 -17.70
C GLN A 160 24.79 13.54 -16.57
N ILE A 161 23.77 12.69 -16.71
CA ILE A 161 23.61 11.56 -15.77
C ILE A 161 24.77 10.58 -15.98
N ASP A 162 25.60 10.43 -14.95
CA ASP A 162 26.85 9.68 -15.01
C ASP A 162 26.62 8.17 -14.83
N ASP A 163 26.93 7.40 -15.88
CA ASP A 163 26.75 5.94 -15.91
C ASP A 163 27.63 5.16 -14.92
N ARG A 164 28.64 5.79 -14.31
CA ARG A 164 29.46 5.17 -13.26
C ARG A 164 28.74 5.08 -11.92
N TRP A 165 27.74 5.94 -11.71
CA TRP A 165 27.02 6.06 -10.43
C TRP A 165 25.53 5.78 -10.57
N HIS A 166 24.97 5.98 -11.77
CA HIS A 166 23.53 5.93 -12.02
C HIS A 166 23.11 4.85 -13.02
N PHE A 167 23.97 3.85 -13.25
CA PHE A 167 23.74 2.79 -14.23
C PHE A 167 22.32 2.18 -14.22
N PRO A 168 21.73 1.79 -13.06
CA PRO A 168 20.39 1.22 -13.05
C PRO A 168 19.32 2.15 -13.62
N LYS A 169 19.49 3.47 -13.45
CA LYS A 169 18.56 4.48 -13.96
C LYS A 169 18.72 4.74 -15.45
N LEU A 170 19.89 4.47 -16.00
CA LEU A 170 20.12 4.54 -17.44
C LEU A 170 19.50 3.35 -18.17
N GLU A 171 19.55 2.15 -17.57
CA GLU A 171 18.83 0.97 -18.07
C GLU A 171 17.30 1.17 -18.06
N GLU A 172 16.79 2.00 -17.16
CA GLU A 172 15.38 2.45 -17.15
C GLU A 172 15.06 3.52 -18.23
N GLY A 173 16.02 3.87 -19.10
CA GLY A 173 15.81 4.85 -20.18
C GLY A 173 16.02 6.32 -19.79
N LYS A 174 16.37 6.63 -18.53
CA LYS A 174 16.51 8.01 -18.03
C LYS A 174 17.74 8.75 -18.58
N GLY A 175 18.60 8.06 -19.32
CA GLY A 175 19.71 8.67 -20.02
C GLY A 175 19.29 9.38 -21.30
N TRP A 176 18.42 8.74 -22.08
CA TRP A 176 18.14 9.14 -23.45
C TRP A 176 16.84 9.87 -23.65
N HIS A 177 15.81 9.65 -22.83
CA HIS A 177 14.55 10.36 -22.97
C HIS A 177 14.68 11.73 -22.29
N ILE A 178 14.53 12.83 -23.03
CA ILE A 178 14.89 14.17 -22.53
C ILE A 178 14.16 14.56 -21.24
N PHE A 179 12.87 14.25 -21.12
CA PHE A 179 12.08 14.53 -19.92
C PHE A 179 12.52 13.69 -18.71
N GLU A 180 12.65 12.37 -18.87
CA GLU A 180 13.19 11.48 -17.83
C GLU A 180 14.61 11.90 -17.39
N ASN A 181 15.44 12.36 -18.33
CA ASN A 181 16.78 12.85 -18.05
C ASN A 181 16.77 14.09 -17.18
N ILE A 182 15.96 15.09 -17.52
CA ILE A 182 15.84 16.31 -16.72
C ILE A 182 15.13 16.06 -15.39
N ILE A 183 14.09 15.23 -15.34
CA ILE A 183 13.40 14.83 -14.10
C ILE A 183 14.38 14.18 -13.16
N TYR A 184 15.13 13.18 -13.63
CA TYR A 184 16.09 12.48 -12.78
C TYR A 184 17.22 13.41 -12.31
N GLY A 185 17.70 14.31 -13.17
CA GLY A 185 18.65 15.33 -12.75
C GLY A 185 18.08 16.38 -11.80
N MET A 186 16.77 16.64 -11.85
CA MET A 186 16.07 17.51 -10.89
C MET A 186 15.88 16.80 -9.56
N GLU A 187 15.51 15.52 -9.54
CA GLU A 187 15.44 14.68 -8.33
C GLU A 187 16.76 14.71 -7.55
N LEU A 188 17.88 14.41 -8.22
CA LEU A 188 19.21 14.45 -7.59
C LEU A 188 19.58 15.84 -7.06
N PHE A 189 19.03 16.89 -7.66
CA PHE A 189 19.34 18.28 -7.32
C PHE A 189 18.38 18.83 -6.23
N TYR A 190 17.15 18.33 -6.17
CA TYR A 190 16.08 18.82 -5.29
C TYR A 190 16.36 18.48 -3.83
N ASP A 191 16.77 17.26 -3.53
CA ASP A 191 17.15 16.87 -2.16
C ASP A 191 18.26 17.80 -1.62
N ALA A 192 19.26 18.08 -2.46
CA ALA A 192 20.34 18.98 -2.12
C ALA A 192 19.91 20.45 -2.02
N TRP A 193 18.90 20.85 -2.79
CA TRP A 193 18.29 22.18 -2.71
C TRP A 193 17.56 22.36 -1.39
N GLU A 194 16.76 21.40 -0.95
CA GLU A 194 16.10 21.40 0.35
C GLU A 194 17.11 21.46 1.50
N ASP A 195 18.11 20.59 1.49
CA ASP A 195 19.17 20.58 2.53
C ASP A 195 19.93 21.91 2.59
N ALA A 196 20.22 22.51 1.43
CA ALA A 196 20.99 23.74 1.32
C ALA A 196 20.32 24.94 2.01
N ALA A 197 19.00 24.93 2.21
CA ALA A 197 18.29 25.99 2.93
C ALA A 197 18.80 26.18 4.37
N SER A 198 19.36 25.11 4.96
CA SER A 198 19.86 25.08 6.34
C SER A 198 21.39 24.93 6.44
N ALA A 199 22.09 24.83 5.30
CA ALA A 199 23.52 24.63 5.28
C ALA A 199 24.28 25.83 5.86
N SER A 200 25.35 25.57 6.63
CA SER A 200 26.10 26.60 7.34
C SER A 200 26.78 27.65 6.44
N CYS A 201 26.97 27.32 5.16
CA CYS A 201 27.52 28.22 4.14
C CYS A 201 26.46 29.07 3.43
N VAL A 202 25.18 28.86 3.70
CA VAL A 202 24.05 29.57 3.08
C VAL A 202 23.44 30.51 4.13
N GLY A 203 23.19 31.77 3.78
CA GLY A 203 22.73 32.79 4.73
C GLY A 203 21.30 32.56 5.27
N GLY A 204 20.55 31.66 4.64
CA GLY A 204 19.20 31.25 5.02
C GLY A 204 18.42 30.69 3.83
N ALA A 205 17.19 30.24 4.05
CA ALA A 205 16.36 29.57 3.03
C ALA A 205 16.14 30.39 1.75
N THR A 206 16.17 31.72 1.84
CA THR A 206 15.98 32.64 0.71
C THR A 206 17.28 33.16 0.09
N ASP A 207 18.44 32.69 0.55
CA ASP A 207 19.74 32.98 -0.09
C ASP A 207 19.90 32.10 -1.34
N TRP A 208 19.05 32.38 -2.33
CA TRP A 208 18.83 31.54 -3.50
C TRP A 208 20.09 31.24 -4.30
N ARG A 209 20.98 32.22 -4.41
CA ARG A 209 22.23 32.07 -5.15
C ARG A 209 23.16 31.05 -4.46
N ASN A 210 23.36 31.17 -3.15
CA ASN A 210 24.24 30.24 -2.43
C ASN A 210 23.55 28.89 -2.20
N ARG A 211 22.22 28.87 -2.04
CA ARG A 211 21.40 27.64 -2.03
C ARG A 211 21.61 26.86 -3.34
N ALA A 212 21.51 27.52 -4.50
CA ALA A 212 21.78 26.92 -5.80
C ALA A 212 23.20 26.38 -5.92
N ARG A 213 24.22 27.14 -5.49
CA ARG A 213 25.62 26.68 -5.49
C ARG A 213 25.83 25.46 -4.60
N SER A 214 25.24 25.45 -3.42
CA SER A 214 25.32 24.32 -2.49
C SER A 214 24.66 23.07 -3.04
N ALA A 215 23.47 23.20 -3.63
CA ALA A 215 22.80 22.11 -4.32
C ALA A 215 23.64 21.56 -5.48
N TYR A 216 24.24 22.45 -6.28
CA TYR A 216 25.14 22.04 -7.37
C TYR A 216 26.41 21.33 -6.86
N SER A 217 26.99 21.80 -5.76
CA SER A 217 28.15 21.13 -5.16
C SER A 217 27.85 19.68 -4.75
N VAL A 218 26.63 19.41 -4.25
CA VAL A 218 26.17 18.05 -3.97
C VAL A 218 25.92 17.27 -5.25
N TYR A 219 25.19 17.86 -6.22
CA TYR A 219 24.90 17.22 -7.50
C TYR A 219 26.17 16.72 -8.21
N ASN A 220 27.20 17.56 -8.24
CA ASN A 220 28.45 17.25 -8.92
C ASN A 220 29.48 16.49 -8.04
N GLY A 221 29.31 16.49 -6.71
CA GLY A 221 30.32 16.00 -5.77
C GLY A 221 29.87 14.97 -4.74
N GLY A 222 28.58 14.63 -4.72
CA GLY A 222 27.91 13.80 -3.71
C GLY A 222 27.53 14.55 -2.44
N ALA A 223 26.67 13.92 -1.62
CA ALA A 223 26.03 14.51 -0.43
C ALA A 223 26.99 15.23 0.54
N SER A 224 28.22 14.72 0.69
CA SER A 224 29.24 15.33 1.58
C SER A 224 29.77 16.70 1.13
N LYS A 225 29.37 17.19 -0.06
CA LYS A 225 29.95 18.37 -0.70
C LYS A 225 29.09 19.62 -0.63
N ILE A 226 28.04 19.67 0.18
CA ILE A 226 27.08 20.78 0.24
C ILE A 226 27.67 22.19 0.41
N CYS A 227 28.85 22.33 1.03
CA CYS A 227 29.55 23.61 1.19
C CYS A 227 30.93 23.62 0.50
N ARG A 228 31.16 22.74 -0.48
CA ARG A 228 32.45 22.60 -1.20
C ARG A 228 32.97 23.94 -1.71
N TRP A 229 32.08 24.77 -2.26
CA TRP A 229 32.40 26.06 -2.85
C TRP A 229 33.02 27.08 -1.87
N THR A 230 32.93 26.86 -0.56
CA THR A 230 33.60 27.70 0.45
C THR A 230 35.07 27.34 0.64
N ASN A 231 35.50 26.18 0.16
CA ASN A 231 36.88 25.71 0.21
C ASN A 231 37.55 25.84 -1.18
N PRO A 232 38.32 26.91 -1.44
CA PRO A 232 38.95 27.11 -2.75
C PRO A 232 40.04 26.08 -3.07
N ASN A 233 40.46 25.26 -2.10
CA ASN A 233 41.46 24.21 -2.29
C ASN A 233 40.84 22.85 -2.65
N ASP A 234 39.50 22.70 -2.64
CA ASP A 234 38.88 21.47 -3.15
C ASP A 234 39.13 21.39 -4.67
N THR A 235 39.54 20.22 -5.14
CA THR A 235 39.88 19.97 -6.56
C THR A 235 38.76 20.38 -7.51
N TRP A 236 37.50 20.35 -7.05
CA TRP A 236 36.32 20.65 -7.86
C TRP A 236 35.68 22.00 -7.55
N ALA A 237 36.28 22.83 -6.69
CA ALA A 237 35.73 24.15 -6.35
C ALA A 237 35.60 25.08 -7.58
N GLN A 238 36.42 24.87 -8.63
CA GLN A 238 36.32 25.60 -9.89
C GLN A 238 35.00 25.32 -10.63
N ASN A 239 34.42 24.13 -10.49
CA ASN A 239 33.12 23.83 -11.09
C ASN A 239 32.01 24.64 -10.44
N ASP A 240 32.06 24.86 -9.11
CA ASP A 240 31.10 25.69 -8.39
C ASP A 240 31.22 27.18 -8.75
N ILE A 241 32.43 27.64 -9.09
CA ILE A 241 32.67 28.99 -9.59
C ILE A 241 32.04 29.10 -10.99
N GLY A 242 32.34 28.16 -11.88
CA GLY A 242 31.78 28.13 -13.23
C GLY A 242 30.26 28.05 -13.26
N PHE A 243 29.65 27.28 -12.35
CA PHE A 243 28.20 27.24 -12.16
C PHE A 243 27.66 28.59 -11.69
N ALA A 244 28.27 29.19 -10.66
CA ALA A 244 27.84 30.48 -10.12
C ALA A 244 27.92 31.60 -11.16
N ASP A 245 28.98 31.62 -11.96
CA ASP A 245 29.14 32.59 -13.05
C ASP A 245 28.03 32.44 -14.09
N LYS A 246 27.63 31.20 -14.42
CA LYS A 246 26.50 30.93 -15.33
C LYS A 246 25.16 31.34 -14.72
N TYR A 247 24.96 31.05 -13.44
CA TYR A 247 23.77 31.47 -12.68
C TYR A 247 23.61 33.00 -12.70
N ASP A 248 24.69 33.74 -12.49
CA ASP A 248 24.66 35.19 -12.43
C ASP A 248 24.54 35.83 -13.82
N SER A 249 25.33 35.34 -14.79
CA SER A 249 25.44 35.96 -16.11
C SER A 249 24.28 35.63 -17.06
N GLN A 250 23.62 34.48 -16.88
CA GLN A 250 22.46 34.04 -17.66
C GLN A 250 22.67 34.18 -19.18
N THR A 251 23.87 33.87 -19.67
CA THR A 251 24.26 34.13 -21.06
C THR A 251 23.45 33.37 -22.11
N TRP A 252 22.65 32.37 -21.70
CA TRP A 252 21.66 31.71 -22.56
C TRP A 252 20.61 32.70 -23.10
N LEU A 253 20.26 33.75 -22.35
CA LEU A 253 19.31 34.78 -22.77
C LEU A 253 19.74 35.52 -24.05
N ASN A 254 21.03 35.49 -24.39
CA ASN A 254 21.52 36.07 -25.66
C ASN A 254 21.04 35.30 -26.90
N TYR A 255 20.48 34.10 -26.73
CA TYR A 255 20.02 33.23 -27.81
C TYR A 255 18.50 33.06 -27.83
N ILE A 256 17.79 33.73 -26.93
CA ILE A 256 16.33 33.63 -26.78
C ILE A 256 15.75 35.00 -27.17
N SER A 257 14.84 35.00 -28.14
CA SER A 257 14.17 36.24 -28.58
C SER A 257 12.97 36.59 -27.72
N ASP A 258 12.31 35.58 -27.16
CA ASP A 258 11.11 35.71 -26.33
C ASP A 258 11.22 34.78 -25.12
N VAL A 259 11.34 35.33 -23.92
CA VAL A 259 11.44 34.51 -22.70
C VAL A 259 10.12 33.88 -22.29
N ASP A 260 9.00 34.38 -22.83
CA ASP A 260 7.65 33.95 -22.52
C ASP A 260 7.08 33.01 -23.59
N HIS A 261 7.88 32.64 -24.60
CA HIS A 261 7.51 31.66 -25.63
C HIS A 261 6.92 30.39 -25.02
N GLU A 262 5.82 29.92 -25.58
CA GLU A 262 5.18 28.66 -25.21
C GLU A 262 5.82 27.53 -26.01
N THR A 263 6.20 26.44 -25.34
CA THR A 263 6.77 25.28 -26.02
C THR A 263 5.69 24.55 -26.82
N THR A 264 6.11 23.97 -27.93
CA THR A 264 5.31 23.06 -28.78
C THR A 264 5.22 21.64 -28.22
N LEU A 265 5.79 21.38 -27.05
CA LEU A 265 5.75 20.09 -26.36
C LEU A 265 4.73 20.15 -25.21
N ASP A 266 3.95 19.08 -25.05
CA ASP A 266 3.07 18.91 -23.88
C ASP A 266 3.90 18.52 -22.65
N VAL A 267 4.46 19.54 -22.00
CA VAL A 267 5.36 19.36 -20.85
C VAL A 267 4.69 18.56 -19.72
N PRO A 268 3.47 18.88 -19.24
CA PRO A 268 2.80 18.07 -18.23
C PRO A 268 2.71 16.59 -18.61
N CYS A 269 2.26 16.29 -19.85
CA CYS A 269 2.14 14.90 -20.30
C CYS A 269 3.49 14.16 -20.25
N PHE A 270 4.55 14.76 -20.82
CA PHE A 270 5.86 14.11 -20.84
C PHE A 270 6.52 14.06 -19.45
N MET A 271 6.18 14.98 -18.54
CA MET A 271 6.69 14.99 -17.16
C MET A 271 6.03 13.92 -16.28
N GLU A 272 4.77 13.60 -16.55
CA GLU A 272 4.00 12.56 -15.84
C GLU A 272 4.31 11.14 -16.36
N GLY A 273 5.00 11.02 -17.50
CA GLY A 273 5.30 9.74 -18.12
C GLY A 273 4.07 9.07 -18.74
N ASN A 274 3.05 9.85 -19.08
CA ASN A 274 1.81 9.33 -19.64
C ASN A 274 2.06 8.70 -21.03
N PRO A 275 1.49 7.53 -21.31
CA PRO A 275 1.55 6.96 -22.65
C PRO A 275 0.74 7.80 -23.64
N GLY A 276 1.25 7.97 -24.86
CA GLY A 276 0.57 8.71 -25.94
C GLY A 276 0.92 10.21 -26.03
N CYS A 277 1.85 10.71 -25.21
CA CYS A 277 2.38 12.06 -25.40
C CYS A 277 3.03 12.20 -26.78
N THR A 278 2.62 13.23 -27.51
CA THR A 278 3.15 13.52 -28.86
C THR A 278 3.55 14.99 -28.93
N ALA A 279 4.48 15.33 -29.82
CA ALA A 279 4.67 16.73 -30.21
C ALA A 279 3.30 17.28 -30.66
N VAL A 280 2.95 18.49 -30.23
CA VAL A 280 1.63 19.06 -30.51
C VAL A 280 1.48 19.27 -32.02
N GLU A 281 0.89 18.31 -32.72
CA GLU A 281 0.19 18.62 -33.97
C GLU A 281 -0.83 19.71 -33.61
N PRO A 282 -0.88 20.86 -34.31
CA PRO A 282 -1.82 21.92 -33.99
C PRO A 282 -3.25 21.43 -34.24
N VAL A 283 -3.85 20.88 -33.19
CA VAL A 283 -5.21 20.35 -33.15
C VAL A 283 -6.07 21.37 -32.41
N ASP A 284 -7.19 21.76 -33.02
CA ASP A 284 -8.12 22.69 -32.39
C ASP A 284 -8.74 22.02 -31.14
N ALA A 285 -8.27 22.44 -29.96
CA ALA A 285 -8.74 21.93 -28.69
C ALA A 285 -10.24 22.24 -28.48
N GLU A 286 -10.80 23.26 -29.15
CA GLU A 286 -12.20 23.65 -28.98
C GLU A 286 -13.17 22.81 -29.81
N ASP A 287 -12.69 22.04 -30.80
CA ASP A 287 -13.54 21.20 -31.66
C ASP A 287 -13.73 19.80 -31.02
N PRO A 288 -14.97 19.44 -30.60
CA PRO A 288 -15.24 18.16 -29.95
C PRO A 288 -14.93 16.93 -30.82
N SER A 289 -14.81 17.08 -32.14
CA SER A 289 -14.39 15.99 -33.02
C SER A 289 -12.95 15.55 -32.79
N ASN A 290 -12.12 16.39 -32.16
CA ASN A 290 -10.74 16.11 -31.84
C ASN A 290 -10.54 15.42 -30.48
N TRP A 291 -11.56 15.38 -29.62
CA TRP A 291 -11.44 14.87 -28.24
C TRP A 291 -11.38 13.34 -28.10
N PRO A 292 -12.11 12.53 -28.90
CA PRO A 292 -12.08 11.08 -28.75
C PRO A 292 -10.66 10.50 -28.85
N GLY A 293 -10.33 9.60 -27.93
CA GLY A 293 -9.02 8.93 -27.90
C GLY A 293 -7.86 9.80 -27.38
N ARG A 294 -8.13 10.99 -26.82
CA ARG A 294 -7.12 11.85 -26.17
C ARG A 294 -7.42 12.03 -24.69
N GLN A 295 -6.40 12.42 -23.93
CA GLN A 295 -6.58 12.99 -22.60
C GLN A 295 -7.08 14.44 -22.74
N ILE A 296 -8.11 14.79 -21.97
CA ILE A 296 -8.70 16.12 -21.97
C ILE A 296 -8.55 16.70 -20.56
N ASN A 297 -7.78 17.77 -20.43
CA ASN A 297 -7.61 18.48 -19.16
C ASN A 297 -8.66 19.61 -19.09
N LEU A 298 -9.60 19.49 -18.15
CA LEU A 298 -10.68 20.47 -18.02
C LEU A 298 -10.21 21.70 -17.23
N ALA A 299 -10.79 22.86 -17.53
CA ALA A 299 -10.54 24.10 -16.79
C ALA A 299 -10.91 24.01 -15.29
N SER A 300 -11.70 23.02 -14.88
CA SER A 300 -12.02 22.73 -13.49
C SER A 300 -10.95 21.92 -12.75
N GLY A 301 -9.90 21.47 -13.45
CA GLY A 301 -8.73 20.79 -12.89
C GLY A 301 -8.71 19.28 -13.11
N GLU A 302 -9.84 18.66 -13.47
CA GLU A 302 -9.90 17.22 -13.72
C GLU A 302 -9.24 16.83 -15.05
N ALA A 303 -8.64 15.65 -15.07
CA ALA A 303 -8.17 15.00 -16.28
C ALA A 303 -9.19 13.95 -16.73
N CYS A 304 -9.52 13.92 -18.03
CA CYS A 304 -10.67 13.19 -18.54
C CYS A 304 -10.41 12.46 -19.85
N ARG A 305 -11.29 11.50 -20.15
CA ARG A 305 -11.52 10.88 -21.44
C ARG A 305 -12.88 11.31 -21.97
N PHE A 306 -12.97 11.63 -23.26
CA PHE A 306 -14.25 11.90 -23.90
C PHE A 306 -14.81 10.61 -24.52
N GLU A 307 -15.78 10.00 -23.84
CA GLU A 307 -16.36 8.71 -24.20
C GLU A 307 -17.88 8.82 -24.27
N SER A 308 -18.50 8.20 -25.29
CA SER A 308 -19.96 8.15 -25.43
C SER A 308 -20.69 9.50 -25.30
N ASN A 309 -20.08 10.59 -25.77
CA ASN A 309 -20.60 11.95 -25.69
C ASN A 309 -20.67 12.54 -24.26
N GLY A 310 -19.78 12.09 -23.37
CA GLY A 310 -19.56 12.62 -22.03
C GLY A 310 -18.09 12.52 -21.61
N PHE A 311 -17.76 13.13 -20.47
CA PHE A 311 -16.44 13.07 -19.87
C PHE A 311 -16.41 12.06 -18.73
N GLU A 312 -15.53 11.07 -18.84
CA GLU A 312 -15.13 10.19 -17.75
C GLU A 312 -13.83 10.76 -17.18
N CYS A 313 -13.84 11.19 -15.94
CA CYS A 313 -12.78 12.01 -15.35
C CYS A 313 -12.22 11.42 -14.08
N VAL A 314 -11.00 11.79 -13.74
CA VAL A 314 -10.40 11.64 -12.42
C VAL A 314 -10.02 13.01 -11.88
N ALA A 315 -9.96 13.14 -10.56
CA ALA A 315 -9.65 14.42 -9.92
C ALA A 315 -8.22 14.88 -10.19
N ASP A 316 -7.26 13.95 -10.30
CA ASP A 316 -5.84 14.20 -10.53
C ASP A 316 -5.38 13.48 -11.81
N ALA A 317 -4.51 14.12 -12.59
CA ALA A 317 -3.97 13.57 -13.82
C ALA A 317 -3.18 12.28 -13.59
N VAL A 318 -2.55 12.10 -12.42
CA VAL A 318 -1.83 10.87 -12.08
C VAL A 318 -2.75 9.64 -12.04
N ASP A 319 -4.05 9.84 -11.80
CA ASP A 319 -5.05 8.76 -11.75
C ASP A 319 -5.59 8.40 -13.15
N MET A 320 -5.21 9.13 -14.22
CA MET A 320 -5.69 8.88 -15.58
C MET A 320 -5.39 7.47 -16.08
N LEU A 321 -4.34 6.86 -15.53
CA LEU A 321 -3.99 5.48 -15.81
C LEU A 321 -5.17 4.51 -15.58
N CYS A 322 -6.00 4.72 -14.56
CA CYS A 322 -7.16 3.85 -14.34
C CYS A 322 -8.17 3.92 -15.51
N LEU A 323 -8.40 5.12 -16.05
CA LEU A 323 -9.26 5.33 -17.22
C LEU A 323 -8.61 4.78 -18.49
N ASN A 324 -7.31 4.93 -18.66
CA ASN A 324 -6.58 4.38 -19.80
C ASN A 324 -6.61 2.83 -19.80
N ILE A 325 -6.59 2.19 -18.63
CA ILE A 325 -6.79 0.74 -18.53
C ILE A 325 -8.22 0.34 -18.92
N GLN A 326 -9.23 1.12 -18.52
CA GLN A 326 -10.64 0.84 -18.83
C GLN A 326 -11.00 1.05 -20.31
N TYR A 327 -10.53 2.16 -20.89
CA TYR A 327 -10.93 2.64 -22.23
C TYR A 327 -9.84 2.47 -23.30
N GLY A 328 -8.65 2.02 -22.91
CA GLY A 328 -7.47 1.90 -23.77
C GLY A 328 -6.64 3.19 -23.84
N GLU A 329 -5.41 3.02 -24.33
CA GLU A 329 -4.41 4.09 -24.42
C GLU A 329 -4.90 5.33 -25.18
N PRO A 330 -4.47 6.53 -24.76
CA PRO A 330 -4.56 7.71 -25.61
C PRO A 330 -3.83 7.46 -26.93
N THR A 331 -4.49 7.80 -28.03
CA THR A 331 -3.95 7.69 -29.39
C THR A 331 -3.47 9.03 -29.96
N GLY A 332 -3.58 10.11 -29.19
CA GLY A 332 -3.01 11.43 -29.49
C GLY A 332 -2.71 12.22 -28.22
N GLY A 333 -1.93 13.30 -28.36
CA GLY A 333 -1.56 14.17 -27.24
C GLY A 333 -2.75 14.84 -26.54
N SER A 334 -2.51 15.36 -25.34
CA SER A 334 -3.55 15.95 -24.49
C SER A 334 -4.10 17.25 -25.07
N LEU A 335 -5.36 17.57 -24.75
CA LEU A 335 -5.99 18.84 -25.10
C LEU A 335 -6.55 19.53 -23.85
N SER A 336 -6.57 20.86 -23.87
CA SER A 336 -7.11 21.69 -22.78
C SER A 336 -8.18 22.65 -23.31
N PRO A 337 -9.40 22.16 -23.65
CA PRO A 337 -10.49 22.98 -24.14
C PRO A 337 -10.97 24.02 -23.11
N SER A 338 -11.53 25.12 -23.59
CA SER A 338 -12.18 26.11 -22.73
C SER A 338 -13.38 25.53 -21.98
N ALA A 339 -13.69 26.10 -20.80
CA ALA A 339 -14.89 25.75 -20.04
C ALA A 339 -16.19 25.92 -20.85
N SER A 340 -16.21 26.89 -21.79
CA SER A 340 -17.36 27.09 -22.68
C SER A 340 -17.54 25.95 -23.67
N ALA A 341 -16.47 25.36 -24.20
CA ALA A 341 -16.57 24.25 -25.13
C ALA A 341 -17.08 22.98 -24.45
N THR A 342 -16.71 22.74 -23.19
CA THR A 342 -17.05 21.51 -22.47
C THR A 342 -18.38 21.57 -21.71
N ALA A 343 -18.95 22.77 -21.51
CA ALA A 343 -20.16 22.97 -20.69
C ALA A 343 -21.41 22.20 -21.14
N SER A 344 -21.50 21.78 -22.40
CA SER A 344 -22.66 21.03 -22.93
C SER A 344 -22.62 19.53 -22.67
N TYR A 345 -21.52 19.00 -22.11
CA TYR A 345 -21.31 17.56 -21.95
C TYR A 345 -21.39 17.14 -20.49
N GLY A 346 -21.96 15.95 -20.25
CA GLY A 346 -22.00 15.38 -18.90
C GLY A 346 -20.60 15.04 -18.41
N LYS A 347 -20.37 15.18 -17.10
CA LYS A 347 -19.11 14.85 -16.44
C LYS A 347 -19.35 13.82 -15.35
N ASN A 348 -18.62 12.72 -15.39
CA ASN A 348 -18.57 11.70 -14.35
C ASN A 348 -17.15 11.65 -13.77
N VAL A 349 -16.98 12.10 -12.53
CA VAL A 349 -15.67 12.09 -11.85
C VAL A 349 -15.59 10.83 -11.00
N HIS A 350 -14.67 9.94 -11.37
CA HIS A 350 -14.39 8.71 -10.65
C HIS A 350 -13.49 9.00 -9.46
N GLU A 351 -13.87 8.43 -8.31
CA GLU A 351 -12.98 8.36 -7.15
C GLU A 351 -11.84 7.37 -7.46
N LYS A 352 -10.59 7.72 -7.15
CA LYS A 352 -9.40 6.97 -7.60
C LYS A 352 -9.45 5.50 -7.18
N HIS A 353 -9.86 5.21 -5.95
CA HIS A 353 -9.94 3.85 -5.42
C HIS A 353 -10.99 3.03 -6.13
N ALA A 354 -12.17 3.59 -6.34
CA ALA A 354 -13.22 2.94 -7.11
C ALA A 354 -12.78 2.71 -8.58
N CYS A 355 -12.10 3.67 -9.18
CA CYS A 355 -11.63 3.57 -10.57
C CYS A 355 -10.62 2.43 -10.76
N TYR A 356 -9.56 2.40 -9.95
CA TYR A 356 -8.54 1.36 -10.03
C TYR A 356 -9.06 -0.02 -9.63
N ALA A 357 -9.91 -0.11 -8.60
CA ALA A 357 -10.53 -1.38 -8.22
C ALA A 357 -11.38 -1.98 -9.35
N GLY A 358 -12.04 -1.14 -10.15
CA GLY A 358 -12.78 -1.57 -11.34
C GLY A 358 -11.90 -1.85 -12.56
N ALA A 359 -10.77 -1.16 -12.70
CA ALA A 359 -9.88 -1.24 -13.87
C ALA A 359 -8.86 -2.39 -13.78
N VAL A 360 -8.29 -2.63 -12.61
CA VAL A 360 -7.11 -3.49 -12.43
C VAL A 360 -7.50 -4.81 -11.78
N ASN A 361 -7.49 -5.87 -12.58
CA ASN A 361 -7.80 -7.21 -12.07
C ASN A 361 -6.80 -7.65 -10.99
N GLY A 362 -7.30 -8.22 -9.90
CA GLY A 362 -6.51 -8.73 -8.78
C GLY A 362 -5.82 -7.67 -7.93
N LEU A 363 -6.14 -6.39 -8.10
CA LEU A 363 -5.64 -5.32 -7.23
C LEU A 363 -6.20 -5.47 -5.81
N SER A 364 -5.34 -5.43 -4.81
CA SER A 364 -5.75 -5.32 -3.41
C SER A 364 -5.85 -3.84 -3.04
N THR A 365 -7.02 -3.43 -2.55
CA THR A 365 -7.30 -2.02 -2.23
C THR A 365 -6.84 -1.65 -0.82
N VAL A 366 -6.76 -0.36 -0.53
CA VAL A 366 -6.43 0.17 0.80
C VAL A 366 -7.33 -0.47 1.87
N GLY A 367 -6.71 -0.90 2.98
CA GLY A 367 -7.36 -1.61 4.09
C GLY A 367 -7.37 -3.14 3.95
N GLN A 368 -7.29 -3.68 2.72
CA GLN A 368 -7.29 -5.13 2.52
C GLN A 368 -5.98 -5.77 3.00
N SER A 369 -6.07 -7.07 3.30
CA SER A 369 -4.94 -7.86 3.78
C SER A 369 -4.38 -8.74 2.66
N ILE A 370 -3.04 -8.78 2.58
CA ILE A 370 -2.30 -9.57 1.60
C ILE A 370 -1.25 -10.43 2.29
N THR A 371 -0.98 -11.62 1.75
CA THR A 371 0.20 -12.43 2.10
C THR A 371 1.29 -12.17 1.07
N SER A 372 2.49 -11.80 1.52
CA SER A 372 3.66 -11.68 0.64
C SER A 372 4.13 -13.08 0.24
N GLY A 373 4.09 -13.45 -1.03
CA GLY A 373 4.51 -14.76 -1.53
C GLY A 373 6.03 -14.97 -1.42
N ILE A 374 6.79 -13.89 -1.55
CA ILE A 374 8.25 -13.87 -1.43
C ILE A 374 8.72 -12.70 -0.55
N ALA A 375 10.00 -12.68 -0.19
CA ALA A 375 10.62 -11.55 0.50
C ALA A 375 11.03 -10.48 -0.53
N ILE A 376 10.59 -9.23 -0.33
CA ILE A 376 10.69 -8.17 -1.33
C ILE A 376 11.30 -6.94 -0.68
N THR A 377 12.37 -6.40 -1.28
CA THR A 377 13.01 -5.18 -0.79
C THR A 377 11.99 -4.04 -0.72
N MET A 378 11.89 -3.40 0.46
CA MET A 378 11.03 -2.25 0.67
C MET A 378 11.71 -0.98 0.16
N ARG A 379 10.92 -0.13 -0.50
CA ARG A 379 11.40 1.08 -1.18
C ARG A 379 10.66 2.32 -0.68
N ALA A 380 11.34 3.47 -0.69
CA ALA A 380 10.76 4.74 -0.26
C ALA A 380 9.61 5.21 -1.16
N THR A 381 9.69 4.89 -2.46
CA THR A 381 8.67 5.16 -3.48
C THR A 381 8.51 3.92 -4.37
N PRO A 382 7.43 3.82 -5.18
CA PRO A 382 7.28 2.75 -6.17
C PRO A 382 8.52 2.66 -7.09
N GLY A 383 9.22 1.51 -7.07
CA GLY A 383 10.47 1.33 -7.83
C GLY A 383 11.67 2.17 -7.37
N GLY A 384 11.54 2.97 -6.31
CA GLY A 384 12.56 3.92 -5.84
C GLY A 384 13.69 3.30 -5.02
N SER A 385 14.42 4.13 -4.27
CA SER A 385 15.56 3.70 -3.46
C SER A 385 15.17 2.67 -2.38
N SER A 386 16.05 1.70 -2.16
CA SER A 386 15.90 0.70 -1.09
C SER A 386 15.97 1.36 0.29
N LEU A 387 15.10 0.93 1.21
CA LEU A 387 15.14 1.32 2.62
C LEU A 387 16.11 0.47 3.46
N GLY A 388 16.77 -0.53 2.85
CA GLY A 388 17.75 -1.39 3.52
C GLY A 388 17.15 -2.61 4.24
N PHE A 389 15.84 -2.86 4.10
CA PHE A 389 15.13 -4.03 4.61
C PHE A 389 14.06 -4.53 3.61
N ALA A 390 13.40 -5.64 3.93
CA ALA A 390 12.47 -6.33 3.03
C ALA A 390 11.22 -6.81 3.77
N SER A 391 10.14 -7.04 3.02
CA SER A 391 9.01 -7.84 3.49
C SER A 391 9.43 -9.30 3.74
N GLN A 392 8.61 -10.02 4.48
CA GLN A 392 8.83 -11.43 4.81
C GLN A 392 7.89 -12.31 4.01
N ALA A 393 8.45 -13.35 3.36
CA ALA A 393 7.65 -14.35 2.67
C ALA A 393 6.71 -15.07 3.65
N GLY A 394 5.44 -15.24 3.27
CA GLY A 394 4.38 -15.84 4.07
C GLY A 394 3.77 -14.93 5.14
N LYS A 395 4.31 -13.72 5.37
CA LYS A 395 3.74 -12.77 6.33
C LYS A 395 2.54 -12.04 5.72
N VAL A 396 1.55 -11.79 6.56
CA VAL A 396 0.35 -11.03 6.21
C VAL A 396 0.57 -9.55 6.53
N TYR A 397 0.24 -8.70 5.57
CA TYR A 397 0.35 -7.25 5.62
C TYR A 397 -1.00 -6.61 5.30
N GLN A 398 -1.20 -5.40 5.80
CA GLN A 398 -2.30 -4.54 5.37
C GLN A 398 -1.82 -3.60 4.27
N VAL A 399 -2.60 -3.46 3.20
CA VAL A 399 -2.35 -2.48 2.14
C VAL A 399 -2.75 -1.10 2.66
N LEU A 400 -1.79 -0.19 2.79
CA LEU A 400 -1.99 1.17 3.29
C LEU A 400 -2.12 2.19 2.16
N ASP A 401 -1.54 1.86 1.01
CA ASP A 401 -1.66 2.58 -0.24
C ASP A 401 -1.28 1.63 -1.39
N TYR A 402 -1.61 2.00 -2.61
CA TYR A 402 -1.13 1.31 -3.78
C TYR A 402 -0.79 2.28 -4.91
N VAL A 403 0.14 1.86 -5.76
CA VAL A 403 0.44 2.52 -7.03
C VAL A 403 0.42 1.48 -8.12
N VAL A 404 -0.29 1.79 -9.20
CA VAL A 404 -0.25 1.01 -10.43
C VAL A 404 0.50 1.85 -11.45
N ASN A 405 1.42 1.22 -12.19
CA ASN A 405 2.15 1.86 -13.29
C ASN A 405 1.98 1.03 -14.56
N ASP A 406 2.10 1.69 -15.71
CA ASP A 406 1.98 1.08 -17.04
C ASP A 406 0.57 0.51 -17.31
N THR A 407 0.01 0.89 -18.44
CA THR A 407 -1.36 0.54 -18.84
C THR A 407 -1.50 -0.92 -19.26
N SER A 408 -0.43 -1.50 -19.83
CA SER A 408 -0.40 -2.85 -20.35
C SER A 408 0.13 -3.85 -19.33
N ALA A 409 1.30 -3.56 -18.75
CA ALA A 409 1.92 -4.39 -17.74
C ALA A 409 1.22 -4.27 -16.37
N GLN A 410 0.70 -3.09 -16.02
CA GLN A 410 0.00 -2.86 -14.75
C GLN A 410 0.86 -3.26 -13.54
N TYR A 411 2.09 -2.77 -13.47
CA TYR A 411 2.97 -3.01 -12.33
C TYR A 411 2.32 -2.50 -11.04
N ARG A 412 2.16 -3.38 -10.06
CA ARG A 412 1.53 -3.06 -8.77
C ARG A 412 2.59 -2.81 -7.72
N TYR A 413 2.38 -1.79 -6.90
CA TYR A 413 3.16 -1.53 -5.71
C TYR A 413 2.21 -1.32 -4.54
N TYR A 414 2.49 -1.94 -3.41
CA TYR A 414 1.70 -1.77 -2.19
C TYR A 414 2.55 -1.12 -1.10
N LEU A 415 2.02 -0.07 -0.49
CA LEU A 415 2.58 0.50 0.73
C LEU A 415 2.17 -0.38 1.90
N ILE A 416 3.16 -0.85 2.66
CA ILE A 416 2.97 -1.70 3.84
C ILE A 416 3.79 -1.15 5.01
N SER A 417 3.45 -1.58 6.23
CA SER A 417 4.26 -1.35 7.43
C SER A 417 5.05 -2.60 7.78
N GLU A 418 6.36 -2.46 7.98
CA GLU A 418 7.25 -3.50 8.51
C GLU A 418 8.18 -2.84 9.53
N ASN A 419 8.28 -3.42 10.73
CA ASN A 419 9.09 -2.89 11.83
C ASN A 419 8.78 -1.41 12.17
N GLY A 420 7.51 -1.00 12.04
CA GLY A 420 7.07 0.37 12.29
C GLY A 420 7.50 1.39 11.23
N GLN A 421 8.02 0.93 10.09
CA GLN A 421 8.40 1.78 8.96
C GLN A 421 7.52 1.49 7.74
N LEU A 422 7.09 2.55 7.07
CA LEU A 422 6.33 2.49 5.84
C LEU A 422 7.25 2.35 4.63
N GLY A 423 6.86 1.51 3.67
CA GLY A 423 7.57 1.40 2.39
C GLY A 423 6.78 0.59 1.37
N TYR A 424 7.10 0.83 0.10
CA TYR A 424 6.48 0.14 -1.02
C TYR A 424 7.17 -1.19 -1.30
N ILE A 425 6.36 -2.23 -1.54
CA ILE A 425 6.81 -3.49 -2.13
C ILE A 425 6.26 -3.63 -3.54
N TYR A 426 7.04 -4.22 -4.44
CA TYR A 426 6.53 -4.64 -5.74
C TYR A 426 5.60 -5.84 -5.57
N ALA A 427 4.44 -5.82 -6.22
CA ALA A 427 3.40 -6.83 -6.07
C ALA A 427 3.05 -7.54 -7.38
N GLY A 428 3.98 -7.51 -8.34
CA GLY A 428 3.83 -8.14 -9.64
C GLY A 428 3.12 -7.28 -10.68
N ASP A 429 3.07 -7.81 -11.89
CA ASP A 429 2.40 -7.25 -13.05
C ASP A 429 1.11 -8.02 -13.37
N ALA A 430 0.40 -7.63 -14.43
CA ALA A 430 -0.87 -8.24 -14.83
C ALA A 430 -0.77 -9.76 -15.08
N SER A 431 0.41 -10.26 -15.41
CA SER A 431 0.67 -11.67 -15.70
C SER A 431 1.06 -12.50 -14.48
N ASP A 432 1.65 -11.89 -13.45
CA ASP A 432 2.29 -12.63 -12.35
C ASP A 432 1.92 -12.19 -10.93
N TYR A 433 1.06 -11.18 -10.74
CA TYR A 433 0.72 -10.61 -9.42
C TYR A 433 0.37 -11.65 -8.34
N GLY A 434 -0.33 -12.73 -8.70
CA GLY A 434 -0.71 -13.81 -7.78
C GLY A 434 0.46 -14.63 -7.23
N SER A 435 1.64 -14.56 -7.86
CA SER A 435 2.87 -15.19 -7.37
C SER A 435 3.64 -14.31 -6.38
N TRP A 436 3.42 -12.99 -6.44
CA TRP A 436 4.04 -12.01 -5.56
C TRP A 436 3.23 -11.78 -4.30
N THR A 437 1.92 -11.62 -4.45
CA THR A 437 0.99 -11.37 -3.34
C THR A 437 -0.32 -12.12 -3.56
N SER A 438 -1.00 -12.46 -2.47
CA SER A 438 -2.33 -13.08 -2.51
C SER A 438 -3.19 -12.51 -1.40
N SER A 439 -4.52 -12.47 -1.60
CA SER A 439 -5.44 -12.01 -0.55
C SER A 439 -5.33 -12.89 0.71
N ALA A 440 -5.40 -12.25 1.87
CA ALA A 440 -5.32 -12.91 3.17
C ALA A 440 -6.54 -12.57 4.03
N SER A 441 -6.81 -13.40 5.05
CA SER A 441 -7.80 -13.06 6.07
C SER A 441 -7.32 -11.86 6.88
N HIS A 442 -8.21 -10.90 7.13
CA HIS A 442 -7.93 -9.77 8.01
C HIS A 442 -7.50 -10.22 9.42
N SER A 443 -8.11 -11.29 9.92
CA SER A 443 -7.79 -11.89 11.22
C SER A 443 -6.37 -12.47 11.34
N ALA A 444 -5.63 -12.59 10.23
CA ALA A 444 -4.26 -13.08 10.23
C ALA A 444 -3.22 -11.95 10.41
N LEU A 445 -3.66 -10.69 10.46
CA LEU A 445 -2.78 -9.56 10.74
C LEU A 445 -2.27 -9.62 12.18
N SER A 446 -0.97 -9.40 12.37
CA SER A 446 -0.38 -9.18 13.70
C SER A 446 -0.64 -7.78 14.24
N GLU A 447 -0.91 -6.83 13.35
CA GLU A 447 -1.16 -5.42 13.65
C GLU A 447 -2.19 -4.89 12.66
N VAL A 448 -3.22 -4.22 13.17
CA VAL A 448 -4.30 -3.63 12.37
C VAL A 448 -4.14 -2.12 12.40
N THR A 449 -3.89 -1.52 11.23
CA THR A 449 -3.78 -0.07 11.07
C THR A 449 -5.12 0.55 10.68
N ILE A 450 -5.81 -0.07 9.72
CA ILE A 450 -7.14 0.33 9.24
C ILE A 450 -8.14 -0.76 9.63
N PRO A 451 -8.90 -0.57 10.73
CA PRO A 451 -10.05 -1.41 11.07
C PRO A 451 -10.93 -1.74 9.86
N GLN A 452 -11.39 -2.98 9.75
CA GLN A 452 -12.27 -3.48 8.71
C GLN A 452 -13.65 -3.83 9.27
N ALA A 453 -14.60 -4.16 8.38
CA ALA A 453 -15.94 -4.58 8.78
C ALA A 453 -15.89 -5.76 9.78
N GLY A 454 -16.58 -5.62 10.91
CA GLY A 454 -16.59 -6.58 12.01
C GLY A 454 -15.61 -6.24 13.14
N ASP A 455 -14.64 -5.37 12.92
CA ASP A 455 -13.75 -4.89 13.98
C ASP A 455 -14.45 -3.91 14.92
N GLN A 456 -13.86 -3.69 16.09
CA GLN A 456 -14.24 -2.61 16.99
C GLN A 456 -13.21 -1.49 16.95
N ILE A 457 -13.71 -0.27 17.13
CA ILE A 457 -12.91 0.94 17.27
C ILE A 457 -13.34 1.70 18.51
N GLN A 458 -12.37 2.37 19.14
CA GLN A 458 -12.61 3.34 20.21
C GLN A 458 -12.38 4.75 19.66
N ILE A 459 -13.31 5.67 19.94
CA ILE A 459 -13.14 7.08 19.60
C ILE A 459 -12.15 7.73 20.57
N VAL A 460 -11.08 8.31 20.05
CA VAL A 460 -10.03 8.96 20.86
C VAL A 460 -9.93 10.47 20.61
N ALA A 461 -10.61 10.97 19.56
CA ALA A 461 -10.73 12.40 19.33
C ALA A 461 -11.37 13.09 20.55
N THR A 462 -10.61 13.98 21.19
CA THR A 462 -11.03 14.65 22.44
C THR A 462 -12.31 15.49 22.31
N SER A 463 -12.65 15.93 21.10
CA SER A 463 -13.89 16.64 20.78
C SER A 463 -15.09 15.73 20.49
N GLY A 464 -14.90 14.41 20.49
CA GLY A 464 -15.78 13.49 19.78
C GLY A 464 -15.60 13.60 18.26
N ILE A 465 -16.38 12.81 17.52
CA ILE A 465 -16.36 12.74 16.05
C ILE A 465 -17.75 12.94 15.46
N ASN A 466 -17.84 13.71 14.39
CA ASN A 466 -19.09 13.90 13.65
C ASN A 466 -19.52 12.62 12.93
N LEU A 467 -20.76 12.19 13.17
CA LEU A 467 -21.45 11.17 12.39
C LEU A 467 -22.16 11.83 11.21
N ARG A 468 -21.94 11.34 9.99
CA ARG A 468 -22.51 11.88 8.75
C ARG A 468 -23.26 10.82 7.95
N ASP A 469 -24.19 11.24 7.09
CA ASP A 469 -24.99 10.32 6.25
C ASP A 469 -24.16 9.61 5.16
N VAL A 470 -23.17 10.31 4.60
CA VAL A 470 -22.12 9.79 3.72
C VAL A 470 -20.77 10.42 4.12
N PRO A 471 -19.61 9.90 3.65
CA PRO A 471 -18.33 10.57 3.83
C PRO A 471 -18.43 12.06 3.45
N ASP A 472 -18.02 12.94 4.35
CA ASP A 472 -18.15 14.41 4.26
C ASP A 472 -19.55 14.99 4.00
N GLY A 473 -20.60 14.17 4.15
CA GLY A 473 -21.99 14.54 3.96
C GLY A 473 -22.61 15.38 5.08
N ASN A 474 -23.92 15.33 5.23
CA ASN A 474 -24.66 16.08 6.23
C ASN A 474 -24.40 15.53 7.64
N LEU A 475 -24.28 16.42 8.63
CA LEU A 475 -24.13 16.04 10.03
C LEU A 475 -25.42 15.39 10.57
N MET A 476 -25.31 14.18 11.09
CA MET A 476 -26.39 13.44 11.76
C MET A 476 -26.29 13.54 13.29
N GLY A 477 -25.07 13.61 13.82
CA GLY A 477 -24.81 13.65 15.26
C GLY A 477 -23.33 13.72 15.58
N VAL A 478 -22.99 13.64 16.87
CA VAL A 478 -21.60 13.58 17.34
C VAL A 478 -21.46 12.35 18.23
N VAL A 479 -20.49 11.49 17.90
CA VAL A 479 -20.07 10.36 18.71
C VAL A 479 -19.08 10.85 19.76
N PRO A 480 -19.30 10.61 21.07
CA PRO A 480 -18.41 11.07 22.11
C PRO A 480 -17.07 10.32 22.11
N VAL A 481 -16.06 10.93 22.73
CA VAL A 481 -14.80 10.25 23.06
C VAL A 481 -15.06 9.03 23.95
N ASP A 482 -14.18 8.03 23.85
CA ASP A 482 -14.23 6.74 24.53
C ASP A 482 -15.38 5.81 24.12
N GLU A 483 -16.23 6.21 23.17
CA GLU A 483 -17.26 5.34 22.62
C GLU A 483 -16.63 4.16 21.87
N LEU A 484 -17.17 2.97 22.11
CA LEU A 484 -16.81 1.74 21.40
C LEU A 484 -17.84 1.46 20.31
N LEU A 485 -17.38 1.37 19.07
CA LEU A 485 -18.25 1.16 17.91
C LEU A 485 -17.77 -0.05 17.11
N ALA A 486 -18.72 -0.83 16.60
CA ALA A 486 -18.44 -1.85 15.59
C ALA A 486 -18.38 -1.19 14.21
N VAL A 487 -17.35 -1.52 13.44
CA VAL A 487 -17.22 -1.10 12.05
C VAL A 487 -18.15 -1.95 11.18
N ILE A 488 -19.07 -1.30 10.48
CA ILE A 488 -20.00 -1.93 9.54
C ILE A 488 -19.36 -2.04 8.16
N SER A 489 -18.75 -0.96 7.69
CA SER A 489 -18.03 -0.88 6.43
C SER A 489 -16.95 0.20 6.49
N VAL A 490 -16.07 0.21 5.49
CA VAL A 490 -14.96 1.16 5.37
C VAL A 490 -14.99 1.79 3.98
N VAL A 491 -14.84 3.10 3.93
CA VAL A 491 -14.64 3.85 2.68
C VAL A 491 -13.31 4.57 2.77
N VAL A 492 -12.52 4.49 1.71
CA VAL A 492 -11.27 5.25 1.56
C VAL A 492 -11.42 6.13 0.33
N GLN A 493 -11.13 7.41 0.46
CA GLN A 493 -11.26 8.38 -0.64
C GLN A 493 -10.15 9.43 -0.62
N GLY A 494 -10.00 10.14 -1.73
CA GLY A 494 -9.10 11.29 -1.83
C GLY A 494 -7.62 10.91 -1.97
N THR A 495 -6.79 11.91 -2.24
CA THR A 495 -5.35 11.72 -2.51
C THR A 495 -4.56 11.28 -1.27
N ASP A 496 -5.02 11.66 -0.08
CA ASP A 496 -4.37 11.35 1.21
C ASP A 496 -4.81 10.00 1.82
N ASN A 497 -5.69 9.27 1.12
CA ASN A 497 -6.37 8.07 1.62
C ASN A 497 -7.11 8.37 2.94
N ASP A 498 -8.07 9.30 2.86
CA ASP A 498 -8.97 9.61 3.97
C ASP A 498 -9.88 8.42 4.24
N VAL A 499 -9.86 7.92 5.48
CA VAL A 499 -10.59 6.72 5.91
C VAL A 499 -11.86 7.12 6.65
N TYR A 500 -12.97 6.49 6.28
CA TYR A 500 -14.27 6.65 6.94
C TYR A 500 -14.82 5.30 7.36
N TYR A 501 -15.32 5.23 8.60
CA TYR A 501 -15.96 4.03 9.15
C TYR A 501 -17.47 4.22 9.19
N GLU A 502 -18.22 3.32 8.55
CA GLU A 502 -19.65 3.22 8.77
C GLU A 502 -19.90 2.54 10.12
N VAL A 503 -20.72 3.16 10.96
CA VAL A 503 -20.97 2.74 12.34
C VAL A 503 -22.45 2.94 12.68
N ASN A 504 -22.93 2.23 13.70
CA ASN A 504 -24.24 2.47 14.30
C ASN A 504 -24.06 3.12 15.67
N TYR A 505 -24.51 4.37 15.81
CA TYR A 505 -24.50 5.08 17.08
C TYR A 505 -25.90 5.60 17.43
N GLY A 506 -26.43 5.17 18.57
CA GLY A 506 -27.75 5.58 19.04
C GLY A 506 -28.89 5.18 18.09
N GLY A 507 -28.72 4.12 17.30
CA GLY A 507 -29.69 3.66 16.30
C GLY A 507 -29.58 4.37 14.94
N ASN A 508 -28.63 5.29 14.76
CA ASN A 508 -28.35 5.94 13.49
C ASN A 508 -27.13 5.27 12.84
N ILE A 509 -27.28 4.87 11.58
CA ILE A 509 -26.18 4.34 10.76
C ILE A 509 -25.62 5.49 9.92
N GLY A 510 -24.31 5.69 9.97
CA GLY A 510 -23.62 6.74 9.23
C GLY A 510 -22.10 6.59 9.32
N PHE A 511 -21.37 7.53 8.74
CA PHE A 511 -19.92 7.53 8.63
C PHE A 511 -19.26 8.48 9.63
N ILE A 512 -18.22 8.01 10.27
CA ILE A 512 -17.28 8.84 11.05
C ILE A 512 -15.93 8.92 10.34
N TYR A 513 -15.25 10.06 10.46
CA TYR A 513 -13.91 10.21 9.93
C TYR A 513 -12.91 9.47 10.83
N GLY A 514 -12.14 8.58 10.23
CA GLY A 514 -11.14 7.74 10.89
C GLY A 514 -9.72 8.31 10.84
N GLY A 515 -9.47 9.39 10.10
CA GLY A 515 -8.14 9.93 9.84
C GLY A 515 -7.65 9.63 8.41
N LYS A 516 -6.42 10.03 8.12
CA LYS A 516 -5.77 9.80 6.82
C LYS A 516 -4.51 8.96 6.93
N VAL A 517 -4.12 8.29 5.85
CA VAL A 517 -2.96 7.39 5.81
C VAL A 517 -1.71 8.08 5.29
N LEU A 518 -1.84 8.92 4.26
CA LEU A 518 -0.72 9.60 3.59
C LEU A 518 -0.56 11.05 4.10
N ASN A 519 0.58 11.66 3.78
CA ASN A 519 0.88 13.07 4.09
C ASN A 519 0.66 13.44 5.56
N GLY A 520 1.20 12.59 6.45
CA GLY A 520 1.05 12.69 7.90
C GLY A 520 -0.12 11.84 8.39
N MET A 521 0.15 10.56 8.66
CA MET A 521 -0.84 9.60 9.15
C MET A 521 -1.48 10.09 10.45
N THR A 522 -2.81 10.15 10.50
CA THR A 522 -3.58 10.65 11.66
C THR A 522 -4.57 9.65 12.23
N LEU A 523 -4.60 8.40 11.76
CA LEU A 523 -5.60 7.42 12.20
C LEU A 523 -5.71 7.31 13.74
N GLN A 524 -4.56 7.32 14.42
CA GLN A 524 -4.48 7.23 15.88
C GLN A 524 -5.02 8.46 16.63
N ASP A 525 -5.24 9.58 15.95
CA ASP A 525 -5.78 10.80 16.56
C ASP A 525 -7.32 10.81 16.58
N TRP A 526 -7.96 9.94 15.79
CA TRP A 526 -9.41 9.93 15.59
C TRP A 526 -10.05 8.68 16.20
N ALA A 527 -9.74 7.51 15.65
CA ALA A 527 -10.32 6.24 16.07
C ALA A 527 -9.26 5.14 16.05
N VAL A 528 -9.13 4.41 17.14
CA VAL A 528 -8.14 3.35 17.28
C VAL A 528 -8.81 1.98 17.23
N TYR A 529 -8.19 1.05 16.51
CA TYR A 529 -8.56 -0.36 16.56
C TYR A 529 -8.52 -0.84 18.01
N THR A 530 -9.56 -1.54 18.44
CA THR A 530 -9.59 -2.26 19.70
C THR A 530 -10.03 -3.68 19.45
N VAL A 531 -9.34 -4.62 20.08
CA VAL A 531 -9.76 -6.01 20.05
C VAL A 531 -11.10 -6.11 20.75
N VAL A 532 -12.10 -6.64 20.06
CA VAL A 532 -13.35 -7.10 20.67
C VAL A 532 -12.93 -7.96 21.87
N PRO A 533 -13.27 -7.60 23.12
CA PRO A 533 -13.16 -8.56 24.21
C PRO A 533 -14.00 -9.74 23.77
N ALA A 534 -13.38 -10.91 23.55
CA ALA A 534 -14.09 -12.10 23.11
C ALA A 534 -15.36 -12.21 23.97
N VAL A 535 -16.53 -12.23 23.33
CA VAL A 535 -17.79 -12.51 24.04
C VAL A 535 -17.51 -13.78 24.83
N PRO A 536 -17.54 -13.75 26.18
CA PRO A 536 -17.12 -14.90 26.93
C PRO A 536 -18.03 -16.06 26.54
N ALA A 537 -17.46 -17.12 25.98
CA ALA A 537 -18.23 -18.27 25.59
C ALA A 537 -18.74 -18.95 26.87
N TYR A 538 -20.04 -18.88 27.11
CA TYR A 538 -20.70 -19.57 28.21
C TYR A 538 -21.75 -20.54 27.68
N PRO A 539 -21.95 -21.71 28.33
CA PRO A 539 -22.99 -22.66 27.99
C PRO A 539 -24.36 -22.01 27.79
N GLY A 540 -25.01 -22.34 26.67
CA GLY A 540 -26.36 -21.95 26.31
C GLY A 540 -27.38 -23.07 26.52
N SER A 541 -28.63 -22.79 26.19
CA SER A 541 -29.69 -23.81 26.17
C SER A 541 -29.31 -24.94 25.22
N GLY A 542 -29.44 -26.19 25.68
CA GLY A 542 -29.06 -27.37 24.90
C GLY A 542 -27.67 -27.92 25.20
N ASP A 543 -26.81 -27.12 25.84
CA ASP A 543 -25.49 -27.56 26.23
C ASP A 543 -25.52 -28.50 27.44
N VAL A 544 -24.46 -29.29 27.55
CA VAL A 544 -24.21 -30.14 28.71
C VAL A 544 -23.00 -29.59 29.43
N ILE A 545 -23.12 -29.42 30.74
CA ILE A 545 -22.06 -28.93 31.61
C ILE A 545 -21.64 -29.98 32.62
N GLN A 546 -20.39 -29.92 33.06
CA GLN A 546 -19.87 -30.71 34.17
C GLN A 546 -19.50 -29.80 35.33
N VAL A 547 -19.99 -30.14 36.52
CA VAL A 547 -19.60 -29.47 37.77
C VAL A 547 -18.17 -29.88 38.10
N VAL A 548 -17.23 -28.95 38.09
CA VAL A 548 -15.80 -29.20 38.37
C VAL A 548 -15.33 -28.56 39.67
N ASN A 549 -16.17 -27.74 40.32
CA ASN A 549 -15.87 -27.22 41.65
C ASN A 549 -15.71 -28.38 42.66
N GLY A 550 -14.56 -28.48 43.32
CA GLY A 550 -14.25 -29.56 44.26
C GLY A 550 -15.17 -29.64 45.49
N SER A 551 -15.89 -28.56 45.82
CA SER A 551 -16.90 -28.54 46.89
C SER A 551 -18.34 -28.75 46.38
N GLY A 552 -18.52 -28.94 45.07
CA GLY A 552 -19.84 -28.90 44.43
C GLY A 552 -20.34 -27.46 44.22
N ILE A 553 -21.57 -27.34 43.69
CA ILE A 553 -22.24 -26.05 43.43
C ILE A 553 -23.66 -26.09 43.99
N ASN A 554 -24.11 -24.98 44.57
CA ASN A 554 -25.47 -24.86 45.07
C ASN A 554 -26.48 -24.63 43.93
N LEU A 555 -27.46 -25.53 43.82
CA LEU A 555 -28.69 -25.33 43.05
C LEU A 555 -29.67 -24.50 43.87
N ARG A 556 -30.25 -23.46 43.26
CA ARG A 556 -31.14 -22.50 43.93
C ARG A 556 -32.46 -22.33 43.19
N ASP A 557 -33.50 -21.92 43.90
CA ASP A 557 -34.86 -21.73 43.34
C ASP A 557 -34.96 -20.57 42.33
N ALA A 558 -34.07 -19.60 42.42
CA ALA A 558 -33.87 -18.50 41.50
C ALA A 558 -32.37 -18.13 41.43
N PRO A 559 -31.93 -17.36 40.42
CA PRO A 559 -30.60 -16.77 40.39
C PRO A 559 -30.26 -16.03 41.70
N GLY A 560 -29.33 -16.58 42.49
CA GLY A 560 -28.96 -16.06 43.81
C GLY A 560 -29.97 -16.31 44.94
N GLY A 561 -31.02 -17.10 44.70
CA GLY A 561 -32.13 -17.38 45.63
C GLY A 561 -31.81 -18.39 46.75
N SER A 562 -32.85 -19.05 47.27
CA SER A 562 -32.74 -20.04 48.36
C SER A 562 -32.06 -21.32 47.88
N LEU A 563 -31.26 -21.95 48.74
CA LEU A 563 -30.63 -23.24 48.44
C LEU A 563 -31.69 -24.36 48.34
N LEU A 564 -31.70 -25.08 47.22
CA LEU A 564 -32.48 -26.32 47.04
C LEU A 564 -31.63 -27.53 47.42
N VAL A 565 -30.47 -27.69 46.78
CA VAL A 565 -29.54 -28.82 46.98
C VAL A 565 -28.12 -28.40 46.55
N THR A 566 -27.09 -29.10 47.06
CA THR A 566 -25.71 -28.94 46.56
C THR A 566 -25.41 -30.05 45.56
N VAL A 567 -25.13 -29.67 44.32
CA VAL A 567 -24.73 -30.57 43.23
C VAL A 567 -23.26 -30.95 43.40
N PRO A 568 -22.91 -32.24 43.55
CA PRO A 568 -21.53 -32.68 43.72
C PRO A 568 -20.64 -32.42 42.51
N SER A 569 -19.33 -32.28 42.75
CA SER A 569 -18.31 -32.32 41.72
C SER A 569 -18.40 -33.60 40.88
N GLY A 570 -18.13 -33.49 39.58
CA GLY A 570 -18.25 -34.55 38.58
C GLY A 570 -19.62 -34.68 37.94
N SER A 571 -20.68 -34.10 38.52
CA SER A 571 -22.05 -34.20 38.00
C SER A 571 -22.18 -33.59 36.61
N THR A 572 -22.89 -34.27 35.71
CA THR A 572 -23.17 -33.79 34.36
C THR A 572 -24.63 -33.33 34.26
N LEU A 573 -24.85 -32.09 33.81
CA LEU A 573 -26.16 -31.43 33.83
C LEU A 573 -26.50 -30.90 32.42
N TYR A 574 -27.77 -30.96 32.06
CA TYR A 574 -28.30 -30.30 30.87
C TYR A 574 -28.71 -28.87 31.20
N VAL A 575 -28.32 -27.92 30.35
CA VAL A 575 -28.68 -26.51 30.49
C VAL A 575 -29.98 -26.26 29.74
N PHE A 576 -31.05 -25.96 30.49
CA PHE A 576 -32.35 -25.61 29.93
C PHE A 576 -32.37 -24.16 29.43
N SER A 577 -31.77 -23.24 30.20
CA SER A 577 -31.62 -21.84 29.84
C SER A 577 -30.42 -21.22 30.57
N THR A 578 -29.99 -20.06 30.08
CA THR A 578 -28.92 -19.27 30.69
C THR A 578 -29.42 -17.86 30.95
N THR A 579 -29.23 -17.38 32.18
CA THR A 579 -29.62 -16.04 32.61
C THR A 579 -28.38 -15.24 33.02
N VAL A 580 -28.24 -14.03 32.49
CA VAL A 580 -27.21 -13.06 32.90
C VAL A 580 -27.89 -11.91 33.62
N GLN A 581 -27.46 -11.60 34.84
CA GLN A 581 -28.08 -10.54 35.64
C GLN A 581 -27.14 -9.92 36.68
N GLY A 582 -27.53 -8.73 37.17
CA GLY A 582 -26.80 -7.96 38.17
C GLY A 582 -25.88 -6.92 37.55
N THR A 583 -25.28 -6.07 38.39
CA THR A 583 -24.32 -5.03 37.94
C THR A 583 -22.97 -5.59 37.50
N ASP A 584 -22.73 -6.85 37.83
CA ASP A 584 -21.48 -7.57 37.59
C ASP A 584 -21.64 -8.67 36.52
N ASP A 585 -22.80 -8.72 35.84
CA ASP A 585 -23.13 -9.70 34.80
C ASP A 585 -22.89 -11.16 35.26
N PHE A 586 -23.52 -11.55 36.37
CA PHE A 586 -23.45 -12.92 36.86
C PHE A 586 -24.27 -13.87 35.98
N VAL A 587 -23.66 -14.98 35.59
CA VAL A 587 -24.25 -16.02 34.75
C VAL A 587 -24.82 -17.14 35.62
N TYR A 588 -26.03 -17.56 35.32
CA TYR A 588 -26.72 -18.67 35.97
C TYR A 588 -27.26 -19.65 34.92
N TYR A 589 -27.05 -20.94 35.15
CA TYR A 589 -27.59 -22.02 34.32
C TYR A 589 -28.80 -22.64 34.98
N GLU A 590 -29.91 -22.71 34.27
CA GLU A 590 -31.10 -23.44 34.68
C GLU A 590 -30.93 -24.94 34.39
N VAL A 591 -31.02 -25.76 35.43
CA VAL A 591 -30.68 -27.19 35.40
C VAL A 591 -31.61 -27.99 36.33
N THR A 592 -31.62 -29.32 36.16
CA THR A 592 -32.28 -30.26 37.07
C THR A 592 -31.26 -31.21 37.69
N TYR A 593 -31.35 -31.42 39.01
CA TYR A 593 -30.56 -32.40 39.76
C TYR A 593 -31.35 -32.97 40.94
N ASP A 594 -31.37 -34.30 41.10
CA ASP A 594 -32.05 -35.01 42.20
C ASP A 594 -33.52 -34.59 42.38
N GLY A 595 -34.23 -34.45 41.25
CA GLY A 595 -35.63 -34.03 41.19
C GLY A 595 -35.90 -32.55 41.53
N GLN A 596 -34.85 -31.76 41.79
CA GLN A 596 -34.95 -30.31 41.99
C GLN A 596 -34.60 -29.59 40.69
N HIS A 597 -35.41 -28.60 40.31
CA HIS A 597 -35.19 -27.74 39.15
C HIS A 597 -34.89 -26.32 39.63
N GLY A 598 -33.83 -25.70 39.09
CA GLY A 598 -33.41 -24.38 39.53
C GLY A 598 -32.13 -23.91 38.86
N TYR A 599 -31.44 -22.97 39.50
CA TYR A 599 -30.30 -22.25 38.93
C TYR A 599 -29.02 -22.56 39.70
N ILE A 600 -27.96 -22.90 38.97
CA ILE A 600 -26.59 -22.93 39.50
C ILE A 600 -25.81 -21.72 39.02
N TYR A 601 -24.83 -21.29 39.82
CA TYR A 601 -23.94 -20.20 39.46
C TYR A 601 -22.91 -20.67 38.42
N GLY A 602 -22.85 -19.95 37.30
CA GLY A 602 -21.96 -20.20 36.18
C GLY A 602 -20.71 -19.31 36.13
N GLY A 603 -20.70 -18.19 36.86
CA GLY A 603 -19.56 -17.25 36.94
C GLY A 603 -19.96 -15.78 36.83
N GLN A 604 -18.96 -14.91 36.76
CA GLN A 604 -19.10 -13.45 36.59
C GLN A 604 -18.46 -13.01 35.26
N LEU A 605 -19.11 -12.12 34.50
CA LEU A 605 -18.58 -11.59 33.23
C LEU A 605 -17.96 -10.18 33.37
N ALA A 606 -18.36 -9.39 34.37
CA ALA A 606 -17.86 -8.02 34.48
C ALA A 606 -16.34 -7.97 34.72
N GLY A 607 -15.62 -7.39 33.75
CA GLY A 607 -14.17 -7.17 33.83
C GLY A 607 -13.31 -8.40 33.53
N THR A 608 -13.88 -9.51 33.07
CA THR A 608 -13.14 -10.74 32.72
C THR A 608 -13.63 -11.33 31.38
N SER A 609 -12.75 -12.03 30.67
CA SER A 609 -13.11 -12.77 29.44
C SER A 609 -13.44 -14.25 29.71
N THR A 610 -13.50 -14.66 30.97
CA THR A 610 -13.65 -16.06 31.38
C THR A 610 -14.53 -16.15 32.63
N LEU A 611 -15.47 -17.09 32.61
CA LEU A 611 -16.27 -17.43 33.77
C LEU A 611 -15.45 -18.10 34.88
N ASP A 612 -15.99 -18.07 36.10
CA ASP A 612 -15.50 -18.92 37.18
C ASP A 612 -15.67 -20.39 36.76
N ASN A 613 -14.56 -21.13 36.64
CA ASN A 613 -14.52 -22.54 36.22
C ASN A 613 -15.15 -23.49 37.26
N TRP A 614 -16.38 -23.24 37.71
CA TRP A 614 -17.11 -24.09 38.63
C TRP A 614 -17.95 -25.12 37.88
N ALA A 615 -18.55 -24.71 36.76
CA ALA A 615 -19.20 -25.58 35.79
C ALA A 615 -18.67 -25.25 34.39
N VAL A 616 -18.19 -26.26 33.68
CA VAL A 616 -17.58 -26.12 32.35
C VAL A 616 -18.34 -26.94 31.33
N LEU A 617 -18.22 -26.61 30.04
CA LEU A 617 -18.80 -27.41 28.96
C LEU A 617 -18.28 -28.85 29.05
N SER A 618 -19.20 -29.83 29.02
CA SER A 618 -18.86 -31.25 29.07
C SER A 618 -18.41 -31.74 27.71
N THR A 619 -17.60 -32.80 27.69
CA THR A 619 -17.34 -33.58 26.47
C THR A 619 -18.53 -34.45 26.05
N VAL A 620 -19.48 -34.68 26.96
CA VAL A 620 -20.75 -35.35 26.66
C VAL A 620 -21.61 -34.39 25.86
N LYS A 621 -22.04 -34.80 24.66
CA LYS A 621 -22.98 -34.06 23.83
C LYS A 621 -24.35 -34.74 23.83
N VAL A 622 -25.41 -33.94 23.75
CA VAL A 622 -26.77 -34.39 23.44
C VAL A 622 -27.03 -34.04 21.98
N ALA A 623 -27.52 -35.01 21.20
CA ALA A 623 -27.79 -34.80 19.79
C ALA A 623 -28.91 -33.76 19.60
N GLN A 624 -28.75 -32.89 18.61
CA GLN A 624 -29.68 -31.85 18.24
C GLN A 624 -30.46 -32.23 16.98
N VAL A 625 -31.48 -31.44 16.64
CA VAL A 625 -32.27 -31.65 15.42
C VAL A 625 -31.37 -31.60 14.19
N GLY A 626 -31.44 -32.64 13.36
CA GLY A 626 -30.62 -32.79 12.16
C GLY A 626 -29.39 -33.68 12.35
N ASP A 627 -28.96 -33.92 13.59
CA ASP A 627 -27.85 -34.82 13.86
C ASP A 627 -28.19 -36.27 13.49
N GLN A 628 -27.16 -37.05 13.20
CA GLN A 628 -27.27 -38.49 13.04
C GLN A 628 -26.76 -39.20 14.29
N VAL A 629 -27.52 -40.21 14.73
CA VAL A 629 -27.13 -41.08 15.84
C VAL A 629 -27.11 -42.54 15.39
N GLU A 630 -26.07 -43.27 15.76
CA GLU A 630 -25.99 -44.73 15.64
C GLU A 630 -26.43 -45.39 16.96
N LEU A 631 -27.25 -46.44 16.87
CA LEU A 631 -27.67 -47.20 18.04
C LEU A 631 -26.59 -48.20 18.48
N VAL A 632 -26.10 -48.07 19.71
CA VAL A 632 -25.10 -48.99 20.31
C VAL A 632 -25.73 -50.34 20.67
N SER A 633 -27.02 -50.36 21.01
CA SER A 633 -27.79 -51.56 21.31
C SER A 633 -29.17 -51.52 20.65
N GLY A 634 -29.94 -52.61 20.69
CA GLY A 634 -31.31 -52.60 20.18
C GLY A 634 -32.23 -51.77 21.09
N ILE A 635 -32.92 -50.77 20.54
CA ILE A 635 -33.72 -49.81 21.31
C ILE A 635 -35.18 -49.82 20.89
N ASN A 636 -36.07 -49.76 21.88
CA ASN A 636 -37.50 -49.62 21.66
C ASN A 636 -37.84 -48.18 21.23
N GLN A 637 -38.37 -48.02 20.02
CA GLN A 637 -39.04 -46.80 19.60
C GLN A 637 -40.44 -46.76 20.21
N ARG A 638 -40.82 -45.63 20.81
CA ARG A 638 -42.08 -45.43 21.53
C ARG A 638 -42.83 -44.20 21.01
N ALA A 639 -44.15 -44.18 21.13
CA ALA A 639 -44.98 -43.10 20.59
C ALA A 639 -44.73 -41.75 21.29
N THR A 640 -44.38 -41.78 22.57
CA THR A 640 -43.94 -40.63 23.38
C THR A 640 -42.72 -41.06 24.21
N PRO A 641 -41.95 -40.12 24.79
CA PRO A 641 -40.91 -40.46 25.77
C PRO A 641 -41.44 -41.41 26.85
N GLY A 642 -40.86 -42.62 26.95
CA GLY A 642 -41.30 -43.66 27.89
C GLY A 642 -42.68 -44.30 27.62
N GLY A 643 -43.36 -43.95 26.52
CA GLY A 643 -44.74 -44.35 26.21
C GLY A 643 -44.91 -45.75 25.60
N THR A 644 -46.00 -45.97 24.86
CA THR A 644 -46.29 -47.26 24.23
C THR A 644 -45.27 -47.63 23.17
N LEU A 645 -44.88 -48.91 23.12
CA LEU A 645 -43.96 -49.44 22.11
C LEU A 645 -44.55 -49.31 20.70
N VAL A 646 -43.76 -48.78 19.77
CA VAL A 646 -44.05 -48.74 18.33
C VAL A 646 -43.37 -49.92 17.67
N GLN A 647 -42.04 -50.01 17.79
CA GLN A 647 -41.22 -51.09 17.24
C GLN A 647 -39.86 -51.17 17.95
N LEU A 648 -39.12 -52.26 17.73
CA LEU A 648 -37.73 -52.41 18.14
C LEU A 648 -36.82 -52.06 16.96
N ILE A 649 -35.88 -51.13 17.18
CA ILE A 649 -34.86 -50.77 16.20
C ILE A 649 -33.58 -51.55 16.55
N PRO A 650 -32.96 -52.26 15.59
CA PRO A 650 -31.74 -53.03 15.86
C PRO A 650 -30.54 -52.12 16.14
N ALA A 651 -29.54 -52.67 16.85
CA ALA A 651 -28.23 -52.04 17.00
C ALA A 651 -27.57 -51.80 15.64
N GLY A 652 -26.74 -50.76 15.53
CA GLY A 652 -26.10 -50.31 14.30
C GLY A 652 -27.02 -49.54 13.35
N ALA A 653 -28.28 -49.29 13.73
CA ALA A 653 -29.16 -48.43 12.95
C ALA A 653 -28.71 -46.97 13.09
N VAL A 654 -28.56 -46.27 11.97
CA VAL A 654 -28.28 -44.83 11.91
C VAL A 654 -29.58 -44.07 11.68
N LEU A 655 -29.86 -43.08 12.52
CA LEU A 655 -31.13 -42.38 12.56
C LEU A 655 -30.89 -40.87 12.61
N ASN A 656 -31.68 -40.11 11.83
CA ASN A 656 -31.72 -38.66 11.96
C ASN A 656 -32.57 -38.27 13.18
N VAL A 657 -32.05 -37.37 14.01
CA VAL A 657 -32.76 -36.80 15.15
C VAL A 657 -33.72 -35.71 14.65
N LEU A 658 -35.00 -35.90 14.92
CA LEU A 658 -36.08 -34.99 14.54
C LEU A 658 -36.43 -34.00 15.66
N SER A 659 -36.30 -34.43 16.91
CA SER A 659 -36.44 -33.60 18.10
C SER A 659 -35.74 -34.27 19.28
N THR A 660 -35.38 -33.46 20.29
CA THR A 660 -34.71 -33.92 21.50
C THR A 660 -35.51 -33.50 22.71
N VAL A 661 -35.73 -34.43 23.63
CA VAL A 661 -36.42 -34.21 24.90
C VAL A 661 -35.53 -34.68 26.04
N VAL A 662 -35.21 -33.77 26.95
CA VAL A 662 -34.53 -34.08 28.21
C VAL A 662 -35.53 -33.86 29.34
N GLN A 663 -35.82 -34.91 30.12
CA GLN A 663 -36.85 -34.84 31.16
C GLN A 663 -36.58 -35.79 32.34
N GLY A 664 -37.31 -35.55 33.43
CA GLY A 664 -37.24 -36.36 34.65
C GLY A 664 -36.00 -36.06 35.50
N ASP A 665 -35.97 -36.67 36.68
CA ASP A 665 -35.02 -36.33 37.75
C ASP A 665 -33.55 -36.63 37.38
N ASP A 666 -33.33 -37.64 36.54
CA ASP A 666 -32.00 -38.06 36.07
C ASP A 666 -31.60 -37.42 34.72
N ASN A 667 -32.40 -36.47 34.19
CA ASN A 667 -32.24 -35.92 32.84
C ASN A 667 -32.21 -37.03 31.77
N PHE A 668 -33.28 -37.82 31.71
CA PHE A 668 -33.47 -38.84 30.68
C PHE A 668 -33.55 -38.19 29.30
N VAL A 669 -32.70 -38.62 28.39
CA VAL A 669 -32.60 -38.11 27.02
C VAL A 669 -33.36 -39.01 26.08
N TYR A 670 -34.26 -38.41 25.31
CA TYR A 670 -35.03 -39.08 24.27
C TYR A 670 -34.85 -38.34 22.94
N TYR A 671 -34.61 -39.11 21.88
CA TYR A 671 -34.56 -38.58 20.51
C TYR A 671 -35.78 -39.06 19.74
N GLU A 672 -36.51 -38.13 19.15
CA GLU A 672 -37.50 -38.47 18.14
C GLU A 672 -36.78 -38.82 16.83
N VAL A 673 -37.13 -39.95 16.25
CA VAL A 673 -36.50 -40.51 15.06
C VAL A 673 -37.56 -41.10 14.15
N SER A 674 -37.24 -41.25 12.87
CA SER A 674 -38.04 -42.00 11.91
C SER A 674 -37.31 -43.27 11.50
N TYR A 675 -37.98 -44.43 11.59
CA TYR A 675 -37.45 -45.72 11.17
C TYR A 675 -38.54 -46.53 10.47
N ASN A 676 -38.24 -47.05 9.27
CA ASN A 676 -39.19 -47.79 8.42
C ASN A 676 -40.55 -47.07 8.22
N GLY A 677 -40.52 -45.74 8.07
CA GLY A 677 -41.71 -44.92 7.82
C GLY A 677 -42.57 -44.64 9.05
N SER A 678 -42.11 -45.00 10.27
CA SER A 678 -42.78 -44.68 11.53
C SER A 678 -41.91 -43.76 12.39
N SER A 679 -42.50 -42.67 12.90
CA SER A 679 -41.86 -41.74 13.83
C SER A 679 -42.16 -42.08 15.29
N GLY A 680 -41.24 -41.74 16.18
CA GLY A 680 -41.36 -41.95 17.63
C GLY A 680 -40.03 -41.76 18.34
N PHE A 681 -40.05 -41.86 19.67
CA PHE A 681 -38.92 -41.58 20.55
C PHE A 681 -38.14 -42.83 20.92
N ILE A 682 -36.83 -42.75 20.83
CA ILE A 682 -35.89 -43.73 21.40
C ILE A 682 -35.29 -43.18 22.69
N TYR A 683 -34.98 -44.08 23.62
CA TYR A 683 -34.26 -43.72 24.84
C TYR A 683 -32.76 -43.71 24.56
N SER A 684 -32.09 -42.61 24.87
CA SER A 684 -30.65 -42.41 24.63
C SER A 684 -29.82 -42.48 25.92
N GLY A 685 -30.44 -42.57 27.10
CA GLY A 685 -29.73 -42.64 28.38
C GLY A 685 -30.16 -41.53 29.33
N TYR A 686 -29.36 -41.29 30.35
CA TYR A 686 -29.53 -40.20 31.32
C TYR A 686 -28.20 -39.45 31.52
N LEU A 687 -28.25 -38.21 32.00
CA LEU A 687 -27.06 -37.36 32.16
C LEU A 687 -26.53 -37.32 33.60
N THR A 688 -27.40 -37.40 34.61
CA THR A 688 -27.00 -37.29 36.03
C THR A 688 -27.26 -38.59 36.79
N PRO A 689 -26.44 -38.95 37.80
CA PRO A 689 -25.22 -38.28 38.28
C PRO A 689 -24.00 -38.41 37.35
N ALA A 690 -24.03 -39.38 36.44
CA ALA A 690 -23.03 -39.54 35.39
C ALA A 690 -23.71 -40.00 34.08
N SER A 691 -23.23 -39.48 32.96
CA SER A 691 -23.84 -39.74 31.66
C SER A 691 -23.75 -41.22 31.27
N THR A 692 -24.85 -41.76 30.75
CA THR A 692 -24.93 -43.09 30.14
C THR A 692 -25.14 -43.06 28.63
N LEU A 693 -25.10 -41.89 27.99
CA LEU A 693 -25.48 -41.74 26.58
C LEU A 693 -24.73 -42.69 25.64
N ALA A 694 -23.41 -42.79 25.83
CA ALA A 694 -22.53 -43.66 25.04
C ALA A 694 -22.84 -45.17 25.15
N SER A 695 -23.69 -45.59 26.10
CA SER A 695 -24.16 -46.98 26.20
C SER A 695 -25.36 -47.28 25.30
N TRP A 696 -26.00 -46.25 24.74
CA TRP A 696 -27.24 -46.37 23.98
C TRP A 696 -27.10 -45.82 22.57
N THR A 697 -26.52 -44.63 22.42
CA THR A 697 -26.41 -43.94 21.13
C THR A 697 -25.09 -43.21 21.01
N GLU A 698 -24.53 -43.17 19.80
CA GLU A 698 -23.34 -42.40 19.45
C GLU A 698 -23.70 -41.38 18.37
N ILE A 699 -23.27 -40.13 18.52
CA ILE A 699 -23.46 -39.08 17.50
C ILE A 699 -22.43 -39.32 16.39
N ILE A 700 -22.89 -39.35 15.15
CA ILE A 700 -22.03 -39.48 13.98
C ILE A 700 -21.66 -38.06 13.52
N GLU A 701 -20.39 -37.69 13.65
CA GLU A 701 -19.84 -36.41 13.15
C GLU A 701 -19.55 -36.43 11.65
#